data_AF-Q2VYF9-F1
#
_entry.id   AF-Q2VYF9-F1
#
_cell.length_a   1.000
_cell.length_b   1.000
_cell.length_c   1.000
_cell.angle_alpha   90.00
_cell.angle_beta   90.00
_cell.angle_gamma   90.00
#
_symmetry.space_group_name_H-M   'P 1'
#
loop_
_entity.id
_entity.type
_entity.pdbx_description
1 polymer ?
#
loop_
_entity_poly.entity_id
_entity_poly.type
_entity_poly.pdbx_seq_one_letter_code
_entity_poly.pdbx_strand_id
1 'polypeptide(L)'
;MGGCTSRGLSEEKLACYSHRTGNLVDEHLSTGAVEAHELQPFFSSLLGAITDLLKCSREDAVEFLACSSSANPRAAELFTSFCAANPLNLIKWDVNHAKFMMIWIKYDDDNSGDICVRELRKILKGLSFPERLSQKMIDELEATGGRASYKLMQGTFMSLTRLNELTYAMRNVVGPDRDVMTKAEFVTFLKETQGEGADGEELHVFLDAIGCTEEHPLHLDAFLSFLSDRRFNSIVNNRKVSSVYHDMTRPICEYFINSSHNTYLTGDQLLSKSSTDMYKRVLLDGCLCVELDCWDGRKGQPVVYHGYTRTSKLWFRDCISTIKKYAFVNSIYPVILSLEVHTSLRQQDRMAEILCETLGDMLFCSPWGAGEQTSFTFSPEALKGKILLKSKRATTPTDGVQVDDDDDEDEEADGVVENFVPPETARRCRGGGKTNSRGAEKKKKVSKVSEKLSRLISIESIGYKGVEDLSYLETRQPYHCSSFTEGKAGKIASSNQEEFVAVNNRCLSRIYPTGTRIGSSNFHPQTFWNCGCQLVALNWQNYKSYQLRLNRGFFSDNGNCGYLLKPTAVDIARARGPKRQSRLLTIEIISAFCLPRRKNASGSSIVDSRVAALIEGPGMEKSQRNTSPIHNNGFHPVWRGERLNNEFCWKVYEWELSTLVMQVYDEDTKSNNLLGEYVVPLRALKEGIRQVPLRDLKGSIIHGSFLMVQVSYQ
;
A
#
# COMPACT_ATOMS: atom_id res chain seq x y z
N MET A 1 21.65 11.79 25.77
CA MET A 1 20.70 12.66 25.06
C MET A 1 20.75 12.31 23.57
N GLY A 2 20.19 11.16 23.20
CA GLY A 2 19.95 10.79 21.81
C GLY A 2 18.56 11.30 21.44
N GLY A 3 18.47 12.19 20.45
CA GLY A 3 17.20 12.77 20.04
C GLY A 3 16.36 11.73 19.32
N CYS A 4 15.24 11.33 19.93
CA CYS A 4 14.13 10.67 19.26
C CYS A 4 13.68 11.57 18.09
N THR A 5 14.11 11.28 16.86
CA THR A 5 13.80 12.12 15.70
C THR A 5 12.37 11.89 15.22
N SER A 6 11.37 12.36 15.97
CA SER A 6 10.02 12.52 15.44
C SER A 6 10.06 13.65 14.41
N ARG A 7 10.13 13.33 13.12
CA ARG A 7 10.20 14.31 12.03
C ARG A 7 8.94 15.20 12.04
N GLY A 8 9.01 16.35 12.71
CA GLY A 8 8.01 17.42 12.64
C GLY A 8 7.42 17.93 13.96
N LEU A 9 7.83 17.43 15.13
CA LEU A 9 7.47 18.03 16.43
C LEU A 9 8.63 18.88 16.97
N SER A 10 8.33 20.01 17.61
CA SER A 10 9.34 20.81 18.32
C SER A 10 9.80 20.10 19.59
N GLU A 11 11.03 20.35 20.02
CA GLU A 11 11.58 19.80 21.27
C GLU A 11 10.71 20.16 22.48
N GLU A 12 10.19 21.39 22.53
CA GLU A 12 9.25 21.86 23.56
C GLU A 12 7.99 20.99 23.64
N LYS A 13 7.45 20.58 22.48
CA LYS A 13 6.23 19.77 22.41
C LYS A 13 6.49 18.33 22.84
N LEU A 14 7.66 17.78 22.52
CA LEU A 14 8.09 16.47 22.99
C LEU A 14 8.28 16.46 24.52
N ALA A 15 8.90 17.49 25.08
CA ALA A 15 9.07 17.62 26.53
C ALA A 15 7.71 17.68 27.25
N CYS A 16 6.76 18.42 26.69
CA CYS A 16 5.41 18.52 27.25
C CYS A 16 4.67 17.18 27.24
N TYR A 17 4.71 16.45 26.12
CA TYR A 17 4.14 15.10 26.05
C TYR A 17 4.83 14.12 27.01
N SER A 18 6.15 14.23 27.19
CA SER A 18 6.90 13.37 28.10
C SER A 18 6.44 13.59 29.54
N HIS A 19 6.27 14.84 29.96
CA HIS A 19 5.76 15.17 31.28
C HIS A 19 4.34 14.62 31.53
N ARG A 20 3.40 14.85 30.61
CA ARG A 20 2.01 14.35 30.72
C ARG A 20 1.95 12.82 30.72
N THR A 21 2.84 12.17 29.97
CA THR A 21 2.97 10.72 29.97
C THR A 21 3.43 10.21 31.33
N GLY A 22 4.44 10.85 31.92
CA GLY A 22 4.89 10.55 33.29
C GLY A 22 3.78 10.69 34.32
N ASN A 23 3.03 11.80 34.29
CA ASN A 23 1.90 12.04 35.20
C ASN A 23 0.83 10.94 35.11
N LEU A 24 0.50 10.50 33.88
CA LEU A 24 -0.47 9.42 33.68
C LEU A 24 0.02 8.08 34.25
N VAL A 25 1.32 7.77 34.09
CA VAL A 25 1.92 6.57 34.70
C VAL A 25 1.88 6.68 36.22
N ASP A 26 2.27 7.82 36.77
CA ASP A 26 2.29 8.05 38.22
C ASP A 26 0.89 7.96 38.84
N GLU A 27 -0.12 8.55 38.19
CA GLU A 27 -1.52 8.45 38.61
C GLU A 27 -1.98 6.99 38.64
N HIS A 28 -1.72 6.22 37.57
CA HIS A 28 -2.08 4.81 37.50
C HIS A 28 -1.41 3.97 38.61
N LEU A 29 -0.17 4.30 38.96
CA LEU A 29 0.57 3.60 40.03
C LEU A 29 0.18 4.07 41.45
N SER A 30 -0.45 5.24 41.58
CA SER A 30 -0.87 5.81 42.87
C SER A 30 -2.15 5.19 43.43
N THR A 31 -2.97 4.52 42.61
CA THR A 31 -4.29 4.00 43.00
C THR A 31 -4.27 2.73 43.88
N GLY A 32 -3.13 2.37 44.48
CA GLY A 32 -2.98 1.22 45.40
C GLY A 32 -1.86 0.27 44.99
N ALA A 33 -1.90 -0.96 45.53
CA ALA A 33 -1.05 -2.05 45.02
C ALA A 33 -1.58 -2.46 43.64
N VAL A 34 -1.01 -1.88 42.58
CA VAL A 34 -1.30 -2.29 41.20
C VAL A 34 -0.72 -3.68 41.01
N GLU A 35 -1.59 -4.66 40.82
CA GLU A 35 -1.21 -6.05 40.65
C GLU A 35 -0.49 -6.24 39.31
N ALA A 36 0.39 -7.23 39.22
CA ALA A 36 1.18 -7.48 38.01
C ALA A 36 0.33 -7.68 36.75
N HIS A 37 -0.90 -8.20 36.89
CA HIS A 37 -1.82 -8.44 35.79
C HIS A 37 -2.45 -7.15 35.21
N GLU A 38 -2.47 -6.04 35.95
CA GLU A 38 -3.02 -4.75 35.49
C GLU A 38 -1.99 -3.91 34.72
N LEU A 39 -0.69 -4.13 35.00
CA LEU A 39 0.41 -3.36 34.41
C LEU A 39 0.63 -3.66 32.93
N GLN A 40 0.50 -4.92 32.53
CA GLN A 40 0.76 -5.33 31.15
C GLN A 40 -0.23 -4.70 30.15
N PRO A 41 -1.56 -4.75 30.37
CA PRO A 41 -2.51 -4.04 29.49
C PRO A 41 -2.26 -2.53 29.45
N PHE A 42 -1.98 -1.90 30.59
CA PHE A 42 -1.72 -0.46 30.68
C PHE A 42 -0.50 -0.05 29.85
N PHE A 43 0.67 -0.63 30.09
CA PHE A 43 1.88 -0.27 29.36
C PHE A 43 1.81 -0.64 27.87
N SER A 44 1.12 -1.73 27.53
CA SER A 44 0.91 -2.09 26.13
C SER A 44 0.09 -1.02 25.39
N SER A 45 -1.02 -0.57 25.97
CA SER A 45 -1.85 0.50 25.40
C SER A 45 -1.15 1.85 25.40
N LEU A 46 -0.35 2.15 26.43
CA LEU A 46 0.44 3.37 26.46
C LEU A 46 1.53 3.39 25.38
N LEU A 47 2.19 2.25 25.13
CA LEU A 47 3.12 2.08 24.01
C LEU A 47 2.43 2.33 22.66
N GLY A 48 1.23 1.77 22.48
CA GLY A 48 0.40 2.03 21.30
C GLY A 48 0.04 3.51 21.15
N ALA A 49 -0.28 4.19 22.25
CA ALA A 49 -0.61 5.61 22.29
C ALA A 49 0.56 6.48 21.84
N ILE A 50 1.76 6.24 22.38
CA ILE A 50 2.98 6.99 22.03
C ILE A 50 3.41 6.73 20.58
N THR A 51 3.31 5.49 20.13
CA THR A 51 3.59 5.12 18.74
C THR A 51 2.76 5.96 17.77
N ASP A 52 1.44 6.10 18.02
CA ASP A 52 0.54 6.92 17.20
C ASP A 52 0.77 8.43 17.39
N LEU A 53 0.91 8.88 18.65
CA LEU A 53 1.10 10.29 19.00
C LEU A 53 2.33 10.89 18.32
N LEU A 54 3.45 10.17 18.35
CA LEU A 54 4.74 10.61 17.83
C LEU A 54 5.00 10.16 16.39
N LYS A 55 4.19 9.23 15.86
CA LYS A 55 4.37 8.60 14.54
C LYS A 55 5.77 8.01 14.38
N CYS A 56 6.20 7.25 15.38
CA CYS A 56 7.55 6.72 15.51
C CYS A 56 7.55 5.19 15.48
N SER A 57 8.75 4.58 15.49
CA SER A 57 8.88 3.13 15.63
C SER A 57 8.50 2.67 17.05
N ARG A 58 8.30 1.36 17.26
CA ARG A 58 8.03 0.85 18.62
C ARG A 58 9.23 1.07 19.53
N GLU A 59 10.42 0.98 18.97
CA GLU A 59 11.70 1.17 19.64
C GLU A 59 11.84 2.63 20.12
N ASP A 60 11.55 3.58 19.24
CA ASP A 60 11.55 5.01 19.58
C ASP A 60 10.50 5.32 20.66
N ALA A 61 9.32 4.67 20.61
CA ALA A 61 8.27 4.83 21.60
C ALA A 61 8.67 4.27 22.97
N VAL A 62 9.38 3.13 23.01
CA VAL A 62 9.95 2.57 24.25
C VAL A 62 10.99 3.52 24.85
N GLU A 63 11.89 4.07 24.04
CA GLU A 63 12.89 5.04 24.51
C GLU A 63 12.21 6.29 25.10
N PHE A 64 11.19 6.81 24.42
CA PHE A 64 10.40 7.93 24.91
C PHE A 64 9.70 7.63 26.24
N LEU A 65 9.11 6.44 26.39
CA LEU A 65 8.43 6.02 27.62
C LEU A 65 9.41 5.81 28.80
N ALA A 66 10.58 5.24 28.52
CA ALA A 66 11.64 5.11 29.51
C ALA A 66 12.08 6.49 30.03
N CYS A 67 12.25 7.47 29.13
CA CYS A 67 12.58 8.83 29.51
C CYS A 67 11.45 9.48 30.34
N SER A 68 10.20 9.29 29.91
CA SER A 68 9.02 9.88 30.57
C SER A 68 8.77 9.30 31.97
N SER A 69 9.17 8.04 32.21
CA SER A 69 9.02 7.37 33.50
C SER A 69 10.23 7.57 34.43
N SER A 70 11.32 8.19 33.95
CA SER A 70 12.60 8.24 34.67
C SER A 70 12.58 9.04 35.97
N ALA A 71 11.63 9.96 36.14
CA ALA A 71 11.48 10.76 37.34
C ALA A 71 10.90 9.96 38.53
N ASN A 72 10.23 8.84 38.27
CA ASN A 72 9.67 7.95 39.30
C ASN A 72 10.41 6.59 39.27
N PRO A 73 11.25 6.27 40.27
CA PRO A 73 12.02 5.04 40.31
C PRO A 73 11.15 3.77 40.21
N ARG A 74 9.98 3.77 40.84
CA ARG A 74 9.03 2.63 40.78
C ARG A 74 8.47 2.46 39.37
N ALA A 75 8.09 3.55 38.72
CA ALA A 75 7.58 3.52 37.34
C ALA A 75 8.66 3.01 36.36
N ALA A 76 9.90 3.50 36.49
CA ALA A 76 11.02 3.09 35.66
C ALA A 76 11.34 1.59 35.81
N GLU A 77 11.31 1.06 37.04
CA GLU A 77 11.54 -0.36 37.32
C GLU A 77 10.44 -1.25 36.72
N LEU A 78 9.17 -0.88 36.91
CA LEU A 78 8.03 -1.64 36.38
C LEU A 78 8.00 -1.62 34.84
N PHE A 79 8.28 -0.47 34.22
CA PHE A 79 8.34 -0.38 32.76
C PHE A 79 9.51 -1.20 32.19
N THR A 80 10.68 -1.16 32.83
CA THR A 80 11.85 -1.98 32.44
C THR A 80 11.51 -3.47 32.54
N SER A 81 10.86 -3.88 33.62
CA SER A 81 10.40 -5.25 33.83
C SER A 81 9.38 -5.69 32.78
N PHE A 82 8.44 -4.81 32.43
CA PHE A 82 7.49 -5.03 31.34
C PHE A 82 8.20 -5.26 30.00
N CYS A 83 9.17 -4.41 29.63
CA CYS A 83 9.93 -4.57 28.39
C CYS A 83 10.78 -5.85 28.38
N ALA A 84 11.37 -6.24 29.53
CA ALA A 84 12.16 -7.47 29.65
C ALA A 84 11.29 -8.72 29.50
N ALA A 85 10.06 -8.71 30.03
CA ALA A 85 9.13 -9.83 29.97
C ALA A 85 8.41 -9.97 28.62
N ASN A 86 8.34 -8.90 27.82
CA ASN A 86 7.52 -8.85 26.61
C ASN A 86 8.34 -8.46 25.38
N PRO A 87 8.64 -9.41 24.46
CA PRO A 87 9.28 -9.09 23.19
C PRO A 87 8.50 -8.03 22.40
N LEU A 88 9.17 -6.95 22.01
CA LEU A 88 8.53 -5.74 21.46
C LEU A 88 7.65 -6.00 20.23
N ASN A 89 8.04 -6.94 19.37
CA ASN A 89 7.30 -7.37 18.20
C ASN A 89 6.03 -8.17 18.54
N LEU A 90 5.96 -8.76 19.72
CA LEU A 90 4.81 -9.55 20.20
C LEU A 90 3.84 -8.74 21.05
N ILE A 91 4.22 -7.54 21.51
CA ILE A 91 3.30 -6.67 22.27
C ILE A 91 2.10 -6.30 21.40
N LYS A 92 0.92 -6.56 21.95
CA LYS A 92 -0.40 -6.20 21.39
C LYS A 92 -1.10 -5.34 22.42
N TRP A 93 -1.91 -4.39 21.96
CA TRP A 93 -2.60 -3.45 22.83
C TRP A 93 -4.05 -3.26 22.41
N ASP A 94 -4.85 -2.85 23.39
CA ASP A 94 -6.23 -2.42 23.14
C ASP A 94 -6.19 -1.07 22.42
N VAL A 95 -6.82 -1.02 21.24
CA VAL A 95 -6.80 0.13 20.35
C VAL A 95 -7.61 1.29 20.91
N ASN A 96 -8.71 1.03 21.62
CA ASN A 96 -9.55 2.07 22.20
C ASN A 96 -8.83 2.73 23.39
N HIS A 97 -8.21 1.92 24.25
CA HIS A 97 -7.39 2.39 25.37
C HIS A 97 -6.18 3.19 24.87
N ALA A 98 -5.44 2.65 23.90
CA ALA A 98 -4.32 3.36 23.30
C ALA A 98 -4.77 4.69 22.67
N LYS A 99 -5.91 4.70 21.98
CA LYS A 99 -6.46 5.91 21.39
C LYS A 99 -6.84 6.94 22.45
N PHE A 100 -7.49 6.50 23.52
CA PHE A 100 -7.88 7.38 24.62
C PHE A 100 -6.67 7.96 25.34
N MET A 101 -5.67 7.13 25.69
CA MET A 101 -4.41 7.60 26.28
C MET A 101 -3.71 8.63 25.38
N MET A 102 -3.68 8.40 24.07
CA MET A 102 -3.13 9.36 23.11
C MET A 102 -3.91 10.69 23.11
N ILE A 103 -5.25 10.63 23.18
CA ILE A 103 -6.11 11.83 23.30
C ILE A 103 -5.80 12.56 24.61
N TRP A 104 -5.71 11.83 25.73
CA TRP A 104 -5.41 12.38 27.04
C TRP A 104 -4.09 13.17 27.06
N ILE A 105 -3.00 12.51 26.69
CA ILE A 105 -1.65 13.11 26.62
C ILE A 105 -1.63 14.32 25.68
N LYS A 106 -2.39 14.27 24.59
CA LYS A 106 -2.42 15.33 23.59
C LYS A 106 -3.16 16.59 24.06
N TYR A 107 -4.22 16.45 24.85
CA TYR A 107 -5.17 17.55 25.11
C TYR A 107 -5.20 18.06 26.56
N ASP A 108 -4.54 17.41 27.53
CA ASP A 108 -4.24 17.98 28.85
C ASP A 108 -3.23 19.12 28.71
N ASP A 109 -3.69 20.27 28.22
CA ASP A 109 -2.85 21.38 27.80
C ASP A 109 -2.29 22.18 28.97
N ASP A 110 -2.97 22.16 30.12
CA ASP A 110 -2.52 22.80 31.36
C ASP A 110 -1.66 21.89 32.26
N ASN A 111 -1.42 20.63 31.87
CA ASN A 111 -0.66 19.61 32.60
C ASN A 111 -1.21 19.35 34.01
N SER A 112 -2.52 19.54 34.20
CA SER A 112 -3.14 19.37 35.52
C SER A 112 -3.36 17.91 35.89
N GLY A 113 -3.26 16.98 34.94
CA GLY A 113 -3.66 15.59 35.14
C GLY A 113 -5.18 15.38 35.12
N ASP A 114 -5.96 16.42 34.82
CA ASP A 114 -7.41 16.37 34.62
C ASP A 114 -7.76 17.10 33.31
N ILE A 115 -8.93 16.81 32.73
CA ILE A 115 -9.44 17.56 31.58
C ILE A 115 -10.42 18.63 32.05
N CYS A 116 -10.08 19.90 31.80
CA CYS A 116 -10.99 21.02 32.04
C CYS A 116 -11.97 21.23 30.88
N VAL A 117 -13.02 22.04 31.09
CA VAL A 117 -14.02 22.38 30.06
C VAL A 117 -13.40 22.86 28.74
N ARG A 118 -12.37 23.70 28.81
CA ARG A 118 -11.67 24.23 27.62
C ARG A 118 -11.01 23.11 26.81
N GLU A 119 -10.44 22.12 27.48
CA GLU A 119 -9.77 20.98 26.87
C GLU A 119 -10.78 19.96 26.35
N LEU A 120 -11.86 19.71 27.10
CA LEU A 120 -12.97 18.91 26.63
C LEU A 120 -13.53 19.46 25.30
N ARG A 121 -13.74 20.78 25.20
CA ARG A 121 -14.13 21.44 23.94
C ARG A 121 -13.16 21.15 22.80
N LYS A 122 -11.84 21.14 23.06
CA LYS A 122 -10.82 20.79 22.06
C LYS A 122 -10.87 19.31 21.68
N ILE A 123 -11.09 18.40 22.64
CA ILE A 123 -11.21 16.96 22.42
C ILE A 123 -12.41 16.65 21.54
N LEU A 124 -13.61 17.08 21.94
CA LEU A 124 -14.87 16.83 21.23
C LEU A 124 -14.80 17.34 19.79
N LYS A 125 -14.25 18.54 19.62
CA LYS A 125 -14.00 19.15 18.32
C LYS A 125 -12.95 18.40 17.51
N GLY A 126 -11.88 17.91 18.14
CA GLY A 126 -10.80 17.15 17.50
C GLY A 126 -11.25 15.78 17.02
N LEU A 127 -12.22 15.18 17.71
CA LEU A 127 -12.83 13.88 17.41
C LEU A 127 -14.08 13.97 16.54
N SER A 128 -14.50 15.19 16.16
CA SER A 128 -15.70 15.43 15.37
C SER A 128 -16.97 14.85 15.99
N PHE A 129 -17.15 15.07 17.30
CA PHE A 129 -18.39 14.75 18.01
C PHE A 129 -19.57 15.56 17.46
N PRO A 130 -20.79 15.00 17.51
CA PRO A 130 -22.01 15.76 17.26
C PRO A 130 -22.14 16.97 18.18
N GLU A 131 -22.58 18.10 17.63
CA GLU A 131 -22.65 19.37 18.35
C GLU A 131 -23.57 19.29 19.58
N ARG A 132 -24.76 18.69 19.42
CA ARG A 132 -25.71 18.50 20.53
C ARG A 132 -25.14 17.65 21.67
N LEU A 133 -24.44 16.56 21.33
CA LEU A 133 -23.81 15.69 22.34
C LEU A 133 -22.63 16.39 23.00
N SER A 134 -21.87 17.15 22.21
CA SER A 134 -20.76 17.95 22.71
C SER A 134 -21.22 18.96 23.76
N GLN A 135 -22.30 19.69 23.47
CA GLN A 135 -22.87 20.66 24.41
C GLN A 135 -23.35 19.98 25.68
N LYS A 136 -24.06 18.84 25.56
CA LYS A 136 -24.51 18.07 26.72
C LYS A 136 -23.35 17.64 27.64
N MET A 137 -22.26 17.12 27.06
CA MET A 137 -21.08 16.71 27.83
C MET A 137 -20.37 17.90 28.49
N ILE A 138 -20.36 19.06 27.82
CA ILE A 138 -19.82 20.30 28.38
C ILE A 138 -20.66 20.78 29.57
N ASP A 139 -21.99 20.81 29.42
CA ASP A 139 -22.92 21.25 30.47
C ASP A 139 -22.84 20.31 31.70
N GLU A 140 -22.76 19.00 31.48
CA GLU A 140 -22.56 18.00 32.54
C GLU A 140 -21.22 18.19 33.28
N LEU A 141 -20.15 18.51 32.55
CA LEU A 141 -18.85 18.79 33.16
C LEU A 141 -18.88 20.10 33.95
N GLU A 142 -19.48 21.16 33.40
CA GLU A 142 -19.64 22.45 34.08
C GLU A 142 -20.46 22.30 35.37
N ALA A 143 -21.52 21.48 35.36
CA ALA A 143 -22.33 21.18 36.53
C ALA A 143 -21.59 20.37 37.63
N THR A 144 -20.54 19.62 37.26
CA THR A 144 -19.78 18.74 38.17
C THR A 144 -18.45 19.35 38.64
N GLY A 145 -18.26 20.66 38.45
CA GLY A 145 -17.07 21.39 38.92
C GLY A 145 -16.04 21.71 37.83
N GLY A 146 -16.34 21.41 36.56
CA GLY A 146 -15.58 21.88 35.40
C GLY A 146 -14.30 21.11 35.09
N ARG A 147 -14.05 19.98 35.77
CA ARG A 147 -12.88 19.11 35.60
C ARG A 147 -13.27 17.64 35.67
N ALA A 148 -12.65 16.81 34.83
CA ALA A 148 -12.86 15.37 34.82
C ALA A 148 -11.53 14.63 34.88
N SER A 149 -11.45 13.63 35.76
CA SER A 149 -10.28 12.78 35.91
C SER A 149 -10.12 11.77 34.79
N TYR A 150 -8.92 11.19 34.67
CA TYR A 150 -8.60 10.18 33.67
C TYR A 150 -9.60 9.02 33.71
N LYS A 151 -9.85 8.46 34.90
CA LYS A 151 -10.72 7.30 35.09
C LYS A 151 -12.16 7.57 34.65
N LEU A 152 -12.70 8.74 34.98
CA LEU A 152 -14.07 9.12 34.58
C LEU A 152 -14.17 9.24 33.05
N MET A 153 -13.27 10.01 32.44
CA MET A 153 -13.26 10.24 30.99
C MET A 153 -12.97 8.97 30.19
N GLN A 154 -12.11 8.09 30.72
CA GLN A 154 -11.83 6.78 30.13
C GLN A 154 -13.11 5.94 30.09
N GLY A 155 -13.82 5.84 31.23
CA GLY A 155 -15.09 5.10 31.30
C GLY A 155 -16.13 5.64 30.33
N THR A 156 -16.27 6.97 30.25
CA THR A 156 -17.17 7.62 29.27
C THR A 156 -16.76 7.31 27.83
N PHE A 157 -15.46 7.40 27.51
CA PHE A 157 -14.97 7.08 26.17
C PHE A 157 -15.26 5.62 25.80
N MET A 158 -14.91 4.66 26.67
CA MET A 158 -15.15 3.24 26.42
C MET A 158 -16.64 2.92 26.26
N SER A 159 -17.51 3.58 27.03
CA SER A 159 -18.95 3.42 26.88
C SER A 159 -19.45 3.95 25.53
N LEU A 160 -18.89 5.06 25.04
CA LEU A 160 -19.25 5.65 23.75
C LEU A 160 -18.69 4.82 22.57
N THR A 161 -17.65 4.02 22.79
CA THR A 161 -17.02 3.18 21.76
C THR A 161 -17.57 1.75 21.70
N ARG A 162 -18.64 1.43 22.47
CA ARG A 162 -19.10 0.04 22.73
C ARG A 162 -19.75 -0.68 21.53
N LEU A 163 -19.76 -0.12 20.32
CA LEU A 163 -20.36 -0.72 19.09
C LEU A 163 -21.76 -1.34 19.31
N ASN A 164 -22.61 -0.68 20.12
CA ASN A 164 -23.93 -1.19 20.51
C ASN A 164 -24.83 -1.52 19.30
N GLU A 165 -24.61 -0.88 18.16
CA GLU A 165 -25.29 -1.17 16.89
C GLU A 165 -25.05 -2.60 16.37
N LEU A 166 -24.06 -3.33 16.89
CA LEU A 166 -23.75 -4.72 16.54
C LEU A 166 -24.39 -5.76 17.48
N THR A 167 -25.12 -5.32 18.50
CA THR A 167 -25.80 -6.22 19.46
C THR A 167 -26.74 -7.22 18.77
N TYR A 168 -27.31 -6.83 17.62
CA TYR A 168 -28.16 -7.72 16.82
C TYR A 168 -27.44 -9.00 16.39
N ALA A 169 -26.11 -8.94 16.16
CA ALA A 169 -25.35 -10.07 15.65
C ALA A 169 -25.33 -11.23 16.66
N MET A 170 -25.19 -10.90 17.94
CA MET A 170 -25.33 -11.87 19.02
C MET A 170 -26.78 -12.33 19.17
N ARG A 171 -27.73 -11.39 19.18
CA ARG A 171 -29.17 -11.70 19.36
C ARG A 171 -29.76 -12.57 18.26
N ASN A 172 -29.22 -12.49 17.04
CA ASN A 172 -29.59 -13.38 15.93
C ASN A 172 -29.24 -14.85 16.20
N VAL A 173 -28.24 -15.10 17.08
CA VAL A 173 -27.79 -16.45 17.45
C VAL A 173 -28.48 -16.92 18.72
N VAL A 174 -28.51 -16.08 19.77
CA VAL A 174 -28.95 -16.50 21.12
C VAL A 174 -30.41 -16.17 21.42
N GLY A 175 -31.07 -15.35 20.60
CA GLY A 175 -32.41 -14.79 20.83
C GLY A 175 -32.39 -13.35 21.36
N PRO A 176 -33.54 -12.65 21.34
CA PRO A 176 -33.61 -11.20 21.61
C PRO A 176 -33.32 -10.79 23.06
N ASP A 177 -33.59 -11.68 24.02
CA ASP A 177 -33.56 -11.37 25.46
C ASP A 177 -32.31 -11.89 26.19
N ARG A 178 -31.32 -12.40 25.43
CA ARG A 178 -30.09 -12.98 25.98
C ARG A 178 -28.86 -12.15 25.62
N ASP A 179 -28.10 -11.78 26.64
CA ASP A 179 -26.79 -11.12 26.52
C ASP A 179 -25.62 -12.05 26.89
N VAL A 180 -25.85 -13.37 26.81
CA VAL A 180 -24.83 -14.43 26.98
C VAL A 180 -24.92 -15.50 25.89
N MET A 181 -23.75 -15.89 25.36
CA MET A 181 -23.57 -16.89 24.30
C MET A 181 -22.71 -18.05 24.82
N THR A 182 -23.17 -19.28 24.63
CA THR A 182 -22.37 -20.48 24.93
C THR A 182 -21.25 -20.65 23.91
N LYS A 183 -20.23 -21.46 24.23
CA LYS A 183 -19.16 -21.80 23.27
C LYS A 183 -19.71 -22.38 21.97
N ALA A 184 -20.70 -23.28 22.06
CA ALA A 184 -21.33 -23.87 20.87
C ALA A 184 -22.03 -22.82 20.00
N GLU A 185 -22.77 -21.89 20.60
CA GLU A 185 -23.40 -20.78 19.88
C GLU A 185 -22.37 -19.82 19.26
N PHE A 186 -21.23 -19.59 19.92
CA PHE A 186 -20.15 -18.78 19.34
C PHE A 186 -19.48 -19.47 18.15
N VAL A 187 -19.28 -20.78 18.22
CA VAL A 187 -18.81 -21.57 17.07
C VAL A 187 -19.82 -21.49 15.91
N THR A 188 -21.13 -21.53 16.19
CA THR A 188 -22.17 -21.30 15.19
C THR A 188 -22.07 -19.90 14.58
N PHE A 189 -21.89 -18.86 15.39
CA PHE A 189 -21.68 -17.49 14.91
C PHE A 189 -20.47 -17.40 13.96
N LEU A 190 -19.34 -17.98 14.34
CA LEU A 190 -18.12 -17.98 13.53
C LEU A 190 -18.36 -18.64 12.17
N LYS A 191 -19.04 -19.79 12.16
CA LYS A 191 -19.31 -20.54 10.93
C LYS A 191 -20.36 -19.88 10.03
N GLU A 192 -21.51 -19.55 10.60
CA GLU A 192 -22.70 -19.13 9.83
C GLU A 192 -22.72 -17.63 9.54
N THR A 193 -22.16 -16.80 10.42
CA THR A 193 -22.11 -15.34 10.23
C THR A 193 -20.76 -14.87 9.72
N GLN A 194 -19.65 -15.39 10.27
CA GLN A 194 -18.30 -14.94 9.91
C GLN A 194 -17.67 -15.72 8.76
N GLY A 195 -18.23 -16.86 8.34
CA GLY A 195 -17.63 -17.72 7.32
C GLY A 195 -16.26 -18.28 7.72
N GLU A 196 -16.00 -18.40 9.03
CA GLU A 196 -14.76 -18.96 9.58
C GLU A 196 -14.89 -20.47 9.79
N GLY A 197 -13.74 -21.15 9.87
CA GLY A 197 -13.68 -22.53 10.32
C GLY A 197 -14.21 -22.70 11.74
N ALA A 198 -14.74 -23.88 12.03
CA ALA A 198 -15.31 -24.24 13.33
C ALA A 198 -14.39 -25.16 14.16
N ASP A 199 -13.14 -25.34 13.74
CA ASP A 199 -12.17 -26.27 14.33
C ASP A 199 -10.72 -25.77 14.22
N GLY A 200 -9.82 -26.40 14.98
CA GLY A 200 -8.37 -26.18 14.90
C GLY A 200 -7.81 -25.04 15.77
N GLU A 201 -6.53 -24.72 15.54
CA GLU A 201 -5.77 -23.76 16.35
C GLU A 201 -6.36 -22.34 16.34
N GLU A 202 -6.95 -21.89 15.23
CA GLU A 202 -7.55 -20.55 15.16
C GLU A 202 -8.75 -20.41 16.08
N LEU A 203 -9.59 -21.44 16.18
CA LEU A 203 -10.71 -21.43 17.11
C LEU A 203 -10.22 -21.34 18.55
N HIS A 204 -9.17 -22.10 18.92
CA HIS A 204 -8.57 -22.01 20.26
C HIS A 204 -8.05 -20.61 20.55
N VAL A 205 -7.36 -19.97 19.58
CA VAL A 205 -6.90 -18.60 19.71
C VAL A 205 -8.07 -17.62 19.91
N PHE A 206 -9.19 -17.78 19.20
CA PHE A 206 -10.37 -16.95 19.41
C PHE A 206 -10.99 -17.15 20.80
N LEU A 207 -11.20 -18.41 21.20
CA LEU A 207 -11.83 -18.76 22.48
C LEU A 207 -10.99 -18.30 23.68
N ASP A 208 -9.68 -18.51 23.63
CA ASP A 208 -8.75 -18.06 24.68
C ASP A 208 -8.74 -16.53 24.77
N ALA A 209 -8.75 -15.83 23.62
CA ALA A 209 -8.71 -14.38 23.58
C ALA A 209 -9.96 -13.71 24.18
N ILE A 210 -11.11 -14.38 24.09
CA ILE A 210 -12.39 -13.87 24.63
C ILE A 210 -12.76 -14.53 25.96
N GLY A 211 -11.93 -15.45 26.47
CA GLY A 211 -12.17 -16.18 27.72
C GLY A 211 -13.39 -17.11 27.68
N CYS A 212 -13.82 -17.56 26.50
CA CYS A 212 -15.01 -18.40 26.36
C CYS A 212 -14.64 -19.89 26.52
N THR A 213 -15.22 -20.54 27.51
CA THR A 213 -15.04 -21.97 27.80
C THR A 213 -16.39 -22.67 27.89
N GLU A 214 -16.41 -23.99 28.13
CA GLU A 214 -17.67 -24.71 28.38
C GLU A 214 -18.38 -24.21 29.65
N GLU A 215 -17.62 -23.79 30.66
CA GLU A 215 -18.13 -23.32 31.95
C GLU A 215 -18.33 -21.80 32.00
N HIS A 216 -17.65 -21.05 31.12
CA HIS A 216 -17.66 -19.59 31.09
C HIS A 216 -18.23 -19.08 29.76
N PRO A 217 -19.52 -18.69 29.72
CA PRO A 217 -20.15 -18.19 28.51
C PRO A 217 -19.60 -16.82 28.11
N LEU A 218 -19.69 -16.51 26.83
CA LEU A 218 -19.32 -15.21 26.26
C LEU A 218 -20.41 -14.18 26.52
N HIS A 219 -20.10 -13.16 27.32
CA HIS A 219 -21.00 -12.03 27.55
C HIS A 219 -20.97 -11.03 26.38
N LEU A 220 -22.06 -10.27 26.22
CA LEU A 220 -22.21 -9.27 25.17
C LEU A 220 -21.02 -8.31 25.04
N ASP A 221 -20.44 -7.86 26.15
CA ASP A 221 -19.31 -6.93 26.12
C ASP A 221 -18.03 -7.54 25.56
N ALA A 222 -17.76 -8.78 25.90
CA ALA A 222 -16.64 -9.52 25.34
C ALA A 222 -16.89 -9.82 23.85
N PHE A 223 -18.13 -10.09 23.44
CA PHE A 223 -18.50 -10.27 22.04
C PHE A 223 -18.32 -8.99 21.21
N LEU A 224 -18.78 -7.83 21.70
CA LEU A 224 -18.59 -6.55 21.00
C LEU A 224 -17.11 -6.16 20.95
N SER A 225 -16.36 -6.45 22.02
CA SER A 225 -14.90 -6.27 22.05
C SER A 225 -14.21 -7.14 20.99
N PHE A 226 -14.62 -8.40 20.83
CA PHE A 226 -14.14 -9.28 19.76
C PHE A 226 -14.38 -8.69 18.37
N LEU A 227 -15.58 -8.17 18.10
CA LEU A 227 -15.89 -7.54 16.79
C LEU A 227 -15.07 -6.26 16.53
N SER A 228 -14.69 -5.54 17.59
CA SER A 228 -13.85 -4.34 17.49
C SER A 228 -12.36 -4.65 17.31
N ASP A 229 -11.94 -5.89 17.55
CA ASP A 229 -10.54 -6.27 17.49
C ASP A 229 -10.11 -6.67 16.08
N ARG A 230 -9.33 -5.80 15.44
CA ARG A 230 -8.76 -6.04 14.10
C ARG A 230 -8.02 -7.37 13.95
N ARG A 231 -7.40 -7.89 15.02
CA ARG A 231 -6.62 -9.12 14.98
C ARG A 231 -7.49 -10.31 14.60
N PHE A 232 -8.73 -10.31 15.11
CA PHE A 232 -9.68 -11.39 14.93
C PHE A 232 -10.70 -11.06 13.85
N ASN A 233 -11.08 -9.78 13.73
CA ASN A 233 -12.19 -9.35 12.91
C ASN A 233 -11.81 -8.47 11.71
N SER A 234 -10.58 -8.59 11.20
CA SER A 234 -10.20 -7.88 9.96
C SER A 234 -11.02 -8.34 8.76
N ILE A 235 -11.37 -7.40 7.88
CA ILE A 235 -11.96 -7.70 6.55
C ILE A 235 -11.03 -8.53 5.65
N VAL A 236 -9.72 -8.54 5.95
CA VAL A 236 -8.72 -9.23 5.14
C VAL A 236 -8.27 -10.51 5.82
N ASN A 237 -8.04 -11.56 5.04
CA ASN A 237 -7.36 -12.76 5.50
C ASN A 237 -5.88 -12.44 5.78
N ASN A 238 -5.56 -12.29 7.08
CA ASN A 238 -4.22 -11.96 7.55
C ASN A 238 -3.14 -12.95 7.09
N ARG A 239 -3.47 -14.24 6.91
CA ARG A 239 -2.50 -15.23 6.40
C ARG A 239 -2.11 -14.92 4.95
N LYS A 240 -3.09 -14.59 4.11
CA LYS A 240 -2.86 -14.28 2.69
C LYS A 240 -2.04 -13.01 2.45
N VAL A 241 -2.12 -12.03 3.36
CA VAL A 241 -1.35 -10.78 3.25
C VAL A 241 -0.03 -10.79 4.02
N SER A 242 0.20 -11.78 4.89
CA SER A 242 1.46 -11.92 5.64
C SER A 242 2.38 -13.02 5.11
N SER A 243 1.83 -13.99 4.39
CA SER A 243 2.56 -15.15 3.89
C SER A 243 2.24 -15.42 2.42
N VAL A 244 3.26 -15.87 1.70
CA VAL A 244 3.13 -16.33 0.31
C VAL A 244 2.34 -17.63 0.30
N TYR A 245 1.30 -17.70 -0.53
CA TYR A 245 0.45 -18.88 -0.69
C TYR A 245 0.15 -19.24 -2.15
N HIS A 246 0.53 -18.39 -3.11
CA HIS A 246 0.41 -18.72 -4.53
C HIS A 246 1.48 -19.74 -4.91
N ASP A 247 1.25 -20.52 -5.96
CA ASP A 247 2.29 -21.32 -6.60
C ASP A 247 3.33 -20.36 -7.19
N MET A 248 4.56 -20.42 -6.70
CA MET A 248 5.67 -19.55 -7.13
C MET A 248 6.60 -20.23 -8.14
N THR A 249 6.27 -21.46 -8.56
CA THR A 249 7.09 -22.29 -9.45
C THR A 249 6.78 -22.10 -10.93
N ARG A 250 5.71 -21.37 -11.27
CA ARG A 250 5.29 -21.12 -12.66
C ARG A 250 6.26 -20.18 -13.38
N PRO A 251 6.30 -20.19 -14.72
CA PRO A 251 7.06 -19.21 -15.49
C PRO A 251 6.75 -17.76 -15.09
N ILE A 252 7.76 -16.88 -15.06
CA ILE A 252 7.62 -15.49 -14.61
C ILE A 252 6.56 -14.69 -15.38
N CYS A 253 6.32 -15.05 -16.65
CA CYS A 253 5.31 -14.42 -17.48
C CYS A 253 3.88 -14.73 -17.00
N GLU A 254 3.67 -15.71 -16.11
CA GLU A 254 2.37 -16.03 -15.52
C GLU A 254 2.05 -15.18 -14.26
N TYR A 255 2.88 -14.20 -13.91
CA TYR A 255 2.67 -13.35 -12.72
C TYR A 255 2.47 -11.89 -13.11
N PHE A 256 1.61 -11.19 -12.37
CA PHE A 256 1.68 -9.74 -12.25
C PHE A 256 2.85 -9.37 -11.33
N ILE A 257 3.60 -8.33 -11.70
CA ILE A 257 4.85 -7.95 -11.02
C ILE A 257 4.78 -6.46 -10.69
N ASN A 258 4.91 -6.14 -9.41
CA ASN A 258 4.79 -4.77 -8.93
C ASN A 258 5.93 -3.90 -9.49
N SER A 259 5.60 -2.85 -10.25
CA SER A 259 6.54 -2.18 -11.16
C SER A 259 6.56 -0.66 -11.00
N SER A 260 7.75 -0.07 -11.09
CA SER A 260 7.99 1.37 -11.04
C SER A 260 8.52 1.89 -12.37
N HIS A 261 8.02 3.06 -12.76
CA HIS A 261 8.53 3.85 -13.87
C HIS A 261 9.41 5.00 -13.35
N ASN A 262 10.49 5.32 -14.06
CA ASN A 262 11.46 6.37 -13.72
C ASN A 262 11.76 6.46 -12.22
N THR A 263 12.12 5.31 -11.63
CA THR A 263 12.16 5.10 -10.18
C THR A 263 12.99 6.15 -9.46
N TYR A 264 14.04 6.66 -10.10
CA TYR A 264 14.95 7.64 -9.52
C TYR A 264 14.32 9.01 -9.25
N LEU A 265 13.19 9.39 -9.86
CA LEU A 265 12.58 10.71 -9.74
C LEU A 265 11.82 10.93 -8.43
N THR A 266 11.92 12.13 -7.84
CA THR A 266 11.18 12.51 -6.64
C THR A 266 9.94 13.37 -6.90
N GLY A 267 9.72 13.81 -8.16
CA GLY A 267 8.63 14.70 -8.55
C GLY A 267 8.28 14.62 -10.04
N ASP A 268 8.13 15.77 -10.69
CA ASP A 268 7.84 15.88 -12.12
C ASP A 268 8.97 15.34 -13.02
N GLN A 269 8.65 15.11 -14.29
CA GLN A 269 9.56 14.50 -15.26
C GLN A 269 10.66 15.46 -15.77
N LEU A 270 10.56 16.78 -15.57
CA LEU A 270 11.45 17.74 -16.24
C LEU A 270 12.47 18.42 -15.33
N LEU A 271 12.06 18.78 -14.12
CA LEU A 271 12.78 19.67 -13.21
C LEU A 271 13.05 19.05 -11.84
N SER A 272 12.38 17.94 -11.51
CA SER A 272 12.49 17.37 -10.17
C SER A 272 13.87 16.80 -9.87
N LYS A 273 14.14 16.62 -8.57
CA LYS A 273 15.34 15.93 -8.12
C LYS A 273 15.22 14.43 -8.40
N SER A 274 16.38 13.79 -8.45
CA SER A 274 16.54 12.36 -8.44
C SER A 274 17.20 11.95 -7.14
N SER A 275 16.81 10.80 -6.57
CA SER A 275 17.34 10.33 -5.30
C SER A 275 17.45 8.81 -5.27
N THR A 276 18.54 8.30 -4.71
CA THR A 276 18.69 6.87 -4.42
C THR A 276 17.68 6.39 -3.37
N ASP A 277 17.18 7.27 -2.51
CA ASP A 277 16.13 6.95 -1.54
C ASP A 277 14.82 6.51 -2.21
N MET A 278 14.58 6.88 -3.46
CA MET A 278 13.40 6.39 -4.17
C MET A 278 13.49 4.88 -4.44
N TYR A 279 14.65 4.35 -4.83
CA TYR A 279 14.85 2.89 -4.95
C TYR A 279 14.62 2.18 -3.63
N LYS A 280 15.18 2.71 -2.53
CA LYS A 280 14.91 2.20 -1.18
C LYS A 280 13.41 2.17 -0.89
N ARG A 281 12.71 3.30 -1.13
CA ARG A 281 11.30 3.45 -0.78
C ARG A 281 10.41 2.48 -1.55
N VAL A 282 10.60 2.34 -2.86
CA VAL A 282 9.74 1.46 -3.67
C VAL A 282 9.97 -0.02 -3.35
N LEU A 283 11.23 -0.43 -3.13
CA LEU A 283 11.57 -1.82 -2.76
C LEU A 283 10.99 -2.20 -1.39
N LEU A 284 11.08 -1.30 -0.40
CA LEU A 284 10.47 -1.51 0.92
C LEU A 284 8.93 -1.52 0.89
N ASP A 285 8.32 -0.98 -0.16
CA ASP A 285 6.86 -0.95 -0.37
C ASP A 285 6.40 -2.05 -1.34
N GLY A 286 7.24 -3.09 -1.54
CA GLY A 286 6.90 -4.32 -2.28
C GLY A 286 7.06 -4.24 -3.80
N CYS A 287 7.63 -3.17 -4.34
CA CYS A 287 7.96 -3.09 -5.77
C CYS A 287 9.15 -3.99 -6.11
N LEU A 288 9.09 -4.71 -7.23
CA LEU A 288 10.16 -5.63 -7.66
C LEU A 288 10.67 -5.37 -9.07
N CYS A 289 10.11 -4.42 -9.82
CA CYS A 289 10.71 -3.93 -11.07
C CYS A 289 10.99 -2.44 -10.96
N VAL A 290 12.27 -2.06 -11.06
CA VAL A 290 12.73 -0.67 -10.96
C VAL A 290 13.50 -0.26 -12.21
N GLU A 291 13.45 1.03 -12.55
CA GLU A 291 14.00 1.57 -13.78
C GLU A 291 15.24 2.43 -13.55
N LEU A 292 16.21 2.31 -14.48
CA LEU A 292 17.45 3.08 -14.50
C LEU A 292 17.74 3.58 -15.92
N ASP A 293 17.57 4.88 -16.12
CA ASP A 293 17.90 5.55 -17.39
C ASP A 293 19.37 5.92 -17.39
N CYS A 294 20.18 5.09 -18.03
CA CYS A 294 21.62 5.09 -17.93
C CYS A 294 22.24 5.94 -19.03
N TRP A 295 22.96 6.98 -18.64
CA TRP A 295 23.60 7.93 -19.56
C TRP A 295 25.09 8.06 -19.29
N ASP A 296 25.85 8.49 -20.31
CA ASP A 296 27.26 8.79 -20.16
C ASP A 296 27.48 9.89 -19.11
N GLY A 297 28.31 9.60 -18.12
CA GLY A 297 28.75 10.59 -17.13
C GLY A 297 30.21 10.99 -17.27
N ARG A 298 30.64 11.91 -16.41
CA ARG A 298 31.99 12.46 -16.43
C ARG A 298 33.01 11.42 -15.96
N LYS A 299 34.25 11.54 -16.43
CA LYS A 299 35.38 10.64 -16.06
C LYS A 299 35.06 9.14 -16.30
N GLY A 300 34.22 8.85 -17.29
CA GLY A 300 33.83 7.47 -17.65
C GLY A 300 32.96 6.77 -16.60
N GLN A 301 32.36 7.52 -15.66
CA GLN A 301 31.42 6.95 -14.68
C GLN A 301 29.97 7.18 -15.15
N PRO A 302 29.18 6.11 -15.38
CA PRO A 302 27.80 6.23 -15.83
C PRO A 302 26.89 6.88 -14.77
N VAL A 303 25.87 7.58 -15.23
CA VAL A 303 24.89 8.30 -14.40
C VAL A 303 23.46 7.89 -14.73
N VAL A 304 22.55 8.10 -13.79
CA VAL A 304 21.11 7.88 -13.95
C VAL A 304 20.35 9.19 -13.84
N TYR A 305 19.55 9.54 -14.85
CA TYR A 305 18.64 10.69 -14.87
C TYR A 305 17.73 10.66 -16.10
N HIS A 306 16.71 11.52 -16.13
CA HIS A 306 15.83 11.62 -17.29
C HIS A 306 16.50 12.46 -18.39
N GLY A 307 16.83 11.82 -19.51
CA GLY A 307 17.60 12.39 -20.62
C GLY A 307 17.03 13.71 -21.13
N TYR A 308 17.91 14.60 -21.59
CA TYR A 308 17.53 15.91 -22.17
C TYR A 308 16.68 16.84 -21.28
N THR A 309 16.52 16.51 -19.99
CA THR A 309 15.82 17.34 -19.01
C THR A 309 16.77 18.04 -18.03
N ARG A 310 16.21 18.77 -17.07
CA ARG A 310 16.96 19.42 -15.98
C ARG A 310 16.90 18.64 -14.66
N THR A 311 16.46 17.38 -14.70
CA THR A 311 16.49 16.51 -13.53
C THR A 311 17.93 16.31 -13.05
N SER A 312 18.10 16.20 -11.72
CA SER A 312 19.45 16.00 -11.15
C SER A 312 19.98 14.59 -11.45
N LYS A 313 21.30 14.44 -11.49
CA LYS A 313 21.93 13.16 -11.86
C LYS A 313 22.37 12.36 -10.64
N LEU A 314 22.19 11.05 -10.69
CA LEU A 314 22.72 10.10 -9.71
C LEU A 314 23.88 9.31 -10.33
N TRP A 315 24.85 8.89 -9.53
CA TRP A 315 25.84 7.93 -9.99
C TRP A 315 25.19 6.55 -10.11
N PHE A 316 25.40 5.86 -11.23
CA PHE A 316 24.86 4.51 -11.43
C PHE A 316 25.30 3.55 -10.31
N ARG A 317 26.56 3.63 -9.86
CA ARG A 317 27.09 2.86 -8.74
C ARG A 317 26.29 3.05 -7.44
N ASP A 318 25.88 4.28 -7.13
CA ASP A 318 25.14 4.57 -5.90
C ASP A 318 23.71 4.01 -5.98
N CYS A 319 23.09 4.05 -7.17
CA CYS A 319 21.81 3.40 -7.43
C CYS A 319 21.91 1.88 -7.19
N ILE A 320 22.88 1.21 -7.82
CA ILE A 320 23.08 -0.25 -7.68
C ILE A 320 23.42 -0.63 -6.24
N SER A 321 24.27 0.14 -5.55
CA SER A 321 24.59 -0.10 -4.13
C SER A 321 23.37 0.05 -3.22
N THR A 322 22.48 1.00 -3.52
CA THR A 322 21.24 1.18 -2.77
C THR A 322 20.28 0.03 -3.02
N ILE A 323 20.12 -0.38 -4.28
CA ILE A 323 19.30 -1.53 -4.65
C ILE A 323 19.79 -2.80 -3.94
N LYS A 324 21.09 -3.11 -3.98
CA LYS A 324 21.68 -4.27 -3.27
C LYS A 324 21.25 -4.33 -1.80
N LYS A 325 21.26 -3.19 -1.12
CA LYS A 325 20.93 -3.09 0.31
C LYS A 325 19.47 -3.41 0.62
N TYR A 326 18.55 -3.10 -0.30
CA TYR A 326 17.10 -3.16 -0.03
C TYR A 326 16.33 -4.16 -0.89
N ALA A 327 16.94 -4.74 -1.93
CA ALA A 327 16.30 -5.63 -2.90
C ALA A 327 15.48 -6.74 -2.24
N PHE A 328 16.03 -7.36 -1.18
CA PHE A 328 15.41 -8.52 -0.55
C PHE A 328 14.95 -8.29 0.90
N VAL A 329 14.73 -7.02 1.29
CA VAL A 329 14.28 -6.70 2.66
C VAL A 329 12.80 -7.01 2.86
N ASN A 330 11.94 -6.68 1.88
CA ASN A 330 10.50 -6.95 1.95
C ASN A 330 10.10 -8.29 1.32
N SER A 331 10.82 -8.74 0.29
CA SER A 331 10.50 -9.97 -0.46
C SER A 331 11.76 -10.70 -0.86
N ILE A 332 11.76 -12.03 -0.84
CA ILE A 332 12.89 -12.86 -1.27
C ILE A 332 12.87 -13.16 -2.78
N TYR A 333 11.80 -12.79 -3.48
CA TYR A 333 11.61 -13.07 -4.91
C TYR A 333 12.45 -12.13 -5.78
N PRO A 334 12.69 -12.50 -7.06
CA PRO A 334 13.61 -11.77 -7.91
C PRO A 334 13.24 -10.29 -8.09
N VAL A 335 14.27 -9.43 -8.15
CA VAL A 335 14.14 -8.01 -8.48
C VAL A 335 14.60 -7.78 -9.92
N ILE A 336 13.82 -7.08 -10.73
CA ILE A 336 14.10 -6.72 -12.12
C ILE A 336 14.63 -5.29 -12.19
N LEU A 337 15.80 -5.11 -12.82
CA LEU A 337 16.33 -3.81 -13.21
C LEU A 337 16.05 -3.58 -14.70
N SER A 338 15.10 -2.70 -15.00
CA SER A 338 14.86 -2.22 -16.37
C SER A 338 15.89 -1.15 -16.72
N LEU A 339 16.88 -1.50 -17.55
CA LEU A 339 17.95 -0.61 -17.96
C LEU A 339 17.62 0.03 -19.31
N GLU A 340 17.44 1.35 -19.32
CA GLU A 340 17.39 2.14 -20.56
C GLU A 340 18.79 2.68 -20.85
N VAL A 341 19.44 2.14 -21.89
CA VAL A 341 20.90 2.28 -22.07
C VAL A 341 21.21 3.31 -23.16
N HIS A 342 21.67 4.49 -22.74
CA HIS A 342 22.12 5.60 -23.60
C HIS A 342 23.63 5.86 -23.49
N THR A 343 24.36 4.96 -22.84
CA THR A 343 25.82 5.06 -22.63
C THR A 343 26.61 4.60 -23.86
N SER A 344 27.80 5.19 -24.03
CA SER A 344 28.83 4.69 -24.94
C SER A 344 29.23 3.25 -24.59
N LEU A 345 29.71 2.47 -25.57
CA LEU A 345 30.17 1.09 -25.35
C LEU A 345 31.16 0.95 -24.18
N ARG A 346 32.07 1.92 -24.03
CA ARG A 346 33.02 1.95 -22.91
C ARG A 346 32.33 2.13 -21.56
N GLN A 347 31.30 2.95 -21.47
CA GLN A 347 30.54 3.13 -20.23
C GLN A 347 29.52 2.00 -20.02
N GLN A 348 29.05 1.32 -21.07
CA GLN A 348 28.30 0.07 -20.93
C GLN A 348 29.16 -1.05 -20.33
N ASP A 349 30.41 -1.20 -20.78
CA ASP A 349 31.39 -2.09 -20.14
C ASP A 349 31.59 -1.72 -18.67
N ARG A 350 31.66 -0.41 -18.38
CA ARG A 350 31.76 0.06 -17.00
C ARG A 350 30.50 -0.21 -16.17
N MET A 351 29.32 -0.13 -16.75
CA MET A 351 28.07 -0.53 -16.10
C MET A 351 28.12 -2.02 -15.75
N ALA A 352 28.54 -2.88 -16.68
CA ALA A 352 28.68 -4.32 -16.47
C ALA A 352 29.66 -4.62 -15.33
N GLU A 353 30.81 -3.94 -15.28
CA GLU A 353 31.76 -4.04 -14.16
C GLU A 353 31.14 -3.63 -12.83
N ILE A 354 30.45 -2.48 -12.77
CA ILE A 354 29.77 -2.01 -11.56
C ILE A 354 28.73 -3.03 -11.08
N LEU A 355 27.94 -3.60 -11.99
CA LEU A 355 26.92 -4.60 -11.69
C LEU A 355 27.56 -5.85 -11.09
N CYS A 356 28.60 -6.41 -11.72
CA CYS A 356 29.32 -7.57 -11.20
C CYS A 356 30.01 -7.29 -9.85
N GLU A 357 30.77 -6.19 -9.75
CA GLU A 357 31.48 -5.78 -8.53
C GLU A 357 30.51 -5.58 -7.35
N THR A 358 29.36 -4.95 -7.62
CA THR A 358 28.45 -4.54 -6.55
C THR A 358 27.50 -5.67 -6.18
N LEU A 359 26.85 -6.31 -7.16
CA LEU A 359 25.79 -7.30 -6.89
C LEU A 359 26.35 -8.70 -6.60
N GLY A 360 27.51 -9.07 -7.15
CA GLY A 360 28.11 -10.38 -6.98
C GLY A 360 27.11 -11.51 -7.26
N ASP A 361 26.97 -12.45 -6.34
CA ASP A 361 26.08 -13.61 -6.46
C ASP A 361 24.59 -13.27 -6.54
N MET A 362 24.19 -12.05 -6.17
CA MET A 362 22.81 -11.59 -6.36
C MET A 362 22.49 -11.40 -7.84
N LEU A 363 23.46 -11.08 -8.69
CA LEU A 363 23.22 -10.90 -10.12
C LEU A 363 23.00 -12.25 -10.78
N PHE A 364 21.86 -12.42 -11.47
CA PHE A 364 21.63 -13.60 -12.30
C PHE A 364 22.15 -13.36 -13.71
N CYS A 365 23.11 -14.19 -14.12
CA CYS A 365 23.59 -14.27 -15.49
C CYS A 365 22.96 -15.50 -16.14
N SER A 366 22.19 -15.31 -17.21
CA SER A 366 21.54 -16.42 -17.89
C SER A 366 22.58 -17.37 -18.51
N PRO A 367 22.44 -18.70 -18.35
CA PRO A 367 23.30 -19.67 -19.02
C PRO A 367 23.01 -19.82 -20.54
N TRP A 368 21.97 -19.15 -21.07
CA TRP A 368 21.57 -19.18 -22.48
C TRP A 368 21.85 -17.86 -23.21
N GLY A 369 22.09 -17.96 -24.52
CA GLY A 369 22.30 -16.87 -25.46
C GLY A 369 21.02 -16.15 -25.90
N ALA A 370 21.14 -15.13 -26.75
CA ALA A 370 20.01 -14.37 -27.28
C ALA A 370 19.05 -15.28 -28.06
N GLY A 371 17.75 -15.21 -27.76
CA GLY A 371 16.71 -16.02 -28.41
C GLY A 371 16.79 -17.55 -28.22
N GLU A 372 17.72 -18.05 -27.38
CA GLU A 372 17.94 -19.49 -27.20
C GLU A 372 16.90 -20.13 -26.26
N GLN A 373 16.28 -21.23 -26.69
CA GLN A 373 15.37 -21.98 -25.82
C GLN A 373 16.09 -22.47 -24.56
N THR A 374 15.43 -22.37 -23.42
CA THR A 374 16.02 -22.78 -22.14
C THR A 374 15.22 -23.89 -21.48
N SER A 375 15.92 -24.90 -20.95
CA SER A 375 15.33 -25.90 -20.04
C SER A 375 15.21 -25.38 -18.61
N PHE A 376 15.80 -24.22 -18.30
CA PHE A 376 15.69 -23.59 -17.00
C PHE A 376 14.28 -23.06 -16.77
N THR A 377 13.65 -23.50 -15.69
CA THR A 377 12.35 -22.96 -15.26
C THR A 377 12.53 -21.52 -14.76
N PHE A 378 12.29 -20.55 -15.63
CA PHE A 378 12.42 -19.12 -15.32
C PHE A 378 11.24 -18.63 -14.47
N SER A 379 11.21 -19.04 -13.19
CA SER A 379 10.13 -18.78 -12.22
C SER A 379 10.60 -17.91 -11.05
N PRO A 380 9.68 -17.23 -10.34
CA PRO A 380 10.01 -16.53 -9.09
C PRO A 380 10.72 -17.43 -8.07
N GLU A 381 10.27 -18.68 -7.91
CA GLU A 381 10.86 -19.65 -6.98
C GLU A 381 12.32 -19.97 -7.33
N ALA A 382 12.60 -20.31 -8.60
CA ALA A 382 13.95 -20.67 -9.05
C ALA A 382 14.95 -19.50 -9.00
N LEU A 383 14.43 -18.26 -8.94
CA LEU A 383 15.21 -17.02 -8.98
C LEU A 383 15.19 -16.26 -7.65
N LYS A 384 14.84 -16.93 -6.54
CA LYS A 384 14.91 -16.33 -5.19
C LYS A 384 16.28 -15.72 -4.91
N GLY A 385 16.30 -14.53 -4.34
CA GLY A 385 17.51 -13.78 -4.02
C GLY A 385 18.30 -13.27 -5.22
N LYS A 386 17.71 -13.31 -6.43
CA LYS A 386 18.37 -12.88 -7.66
C LYS A 386 17.88 -11.53 -8.18
N ILE A 387 18.80 -10.78 -8.77
CA ILE A 387 18.57 -9.54 -9.50
C ILE A 387 18.70 -9.85 -10.99
N LEU A 388 17.64 -9.57 -11.73
CA LEU A 388 17.49 -9.80 -13.15
C LEU A 388 17.71 -8.49 -13.91
N LEU A 389 18.42 -8.53 -15.02
CA LEU A 389 18.61 -7.34 -15.87
C LEU A 389 17.73 -7.45 -17.11
N LYS A 390 16.89 -6.43 -17.34
CA LYS A 390 16.12 -6.24 -18.56
C LYS A 390 16.79 -5.20 -19.44
N SER A 391 17.23 -5.59 -20.63
CA SER A 391 17.74 -4.70 -21.68
C SER A 391 17.79 -5.42 -23.04
N LYS A 392 18.24 -4.73 -24.09
CA LYS A 392 18.55 -5.36 -25.39
C LYS A 392 19.80 -6.26 -25.24
N ARG A 393 19.86 -7.37 -25.97
CA ARG A 393 21.07 -8.20 -26.12
C ARG A 393 21.76 -7.89 -27.45
N ALA A 394 23.07 -8.13 -27.53
CA ALA A 394 23.79 -8.12 -28.79
C ALA A 394 23.39 -9.35 -29.62
N THR A 395 22.89 -9.14 -30.83
CA THR A 395 22.61 -10.24 -31.77
C THR A 395 23.91 -10.78 -32.36
N THR A 396 24.04 -12.10 -32.44
CA THR A 396 25.08 -12.75 -33.26
C THR A 396 24.76 -12.54 -34.74
N PRO A 397 25.75 -12.25 -35.60
CA PRO A 397 25.51 -12.11 -37.04
C PRO A 397 25.34 -13.49 -37.67
N THR A 398 24.15 -14.08 -37.53
CA THR A 398 23.73 -15.26 -38.27
C THR A 398 22.27 -15.07 -38.69
N ASP A 399 22.08 -14.96 -40.00
CA ASP A 399 20.84 -14.98 -40.79
C ASP A 399 19.78 -13.89 -40.56
N GLY A 400 19.99 -12.77 -41.27
CA GLY A 400 19.04 -12.29 -42.28
C GLY A 400 17.68 -11.72 -41.86
N VAL A 401 17.29 -11.74 -40.59
CA VAL A 401 16.02 -11.11 -40.16
C VAL A 401 16.30 -9.68 -39.71
N GLN A 402 15.98 -8.72 -40.58
CA GLN A 402 15.85 -7.32 -40.21
C GLN A 402 14.79 -7.22 -39.12
N VAL A 403 15.20 -6.88 -37.90
CA VAL A 403 14.28 -6.47 -36.84
C VAL A 403 13.98 -5.01 -37.11
N ASP A 404 12.73 -4.69 -37.45
CA ASP A 404 12.29 -3.31 -37.59
C ASP A 404 12.49 -2.58 -36.24
N ASP A 405 13.48 -1.68 -36.19
CA ASP A 405 13.70 -0.70 -35.12
C ASP A 405 12.62 0.40 -35.19
N ASP A 406 11.33 0.03 -35.14
CA ASP A 406 10.21 0.99 -35.07
C ASP A 406 9.74 1.25 -33.63
N ASP A 407 10.39 0.64 -32.63
CA ASP A 407 9.95 0.70 -31.23
C ASP A 407 10.79 1.65 -30.32
N ASP A 408 11.80 2.37 -30.85
CA ASP A 408 12.67 3.27 -30.03
C ASP A 408 12.69 4.75 -30.47
N GLU A 409 11.95 5.16 -31.50
CA GLU A 409 11.83 6.58 -31.90
C GLU A 409 10.36 7.05 -31.81
N ASP A 410 9.80 7.07 -30.60
CA ASP A 410 8.66 7.95 -30.33
C ASP A 410 9.22 9.39 -30.19
N GLU A 411 9.26 10.12 -31.32
CA GLU A 411 9.58 11.57 -31.39
C GLU A 411 8.65 12.44 -30.49
N GLU A 412 7.66 11.86 -29.82
CA GLU A 412 6.80 12.58 -28.86
C GLU A 412 7.52 12.97 -27.56
N ALA A 413 8.60 12.27 -27.16
CA ALA A 413 9.38 12.70 -26.00
C ALA A 413 10.23 13.93 -26.33
N ASP A 414 10.87 13.97 -27.51
CA ASP A 414 11.77 15.07 -27.92
C ASP A 414 11.01 16.34 -28.35
N GLY A 415 9.82 16.21 -28.97
CA GLY A 415 9.06 17.35 -29.47
C GLY A 415 8.52 18.31 -28.40
N VAL A 416 8.37 17.84 -27.15
CA VAL A 416 7.87 18.68 -26.04
C VAL A 416 9.01 19.45 -25.35
N VAL A 417 10.25 18.92 -25.37
CA VAL A 417 11.39 19.51 -24.67
C VAL A 417 12.06 20.64 -25.47
N GLU A 418 12.00 20.61 -26.81
CA GLU A 418 12.57 21.69 -27.64
C GLU A 418 11.95 23.07 -27.36
N ASN A 419 10.70 23.13 -26.89
CA ASN A 419 9.99 24.39 -26.63
C ASN A 419 10.31 25.04 -25.27
N PHE A 420 11.12 24.41 -24.41
CA PHE A 420 11.36 24.88 -23.03
C PHE A 420 12.82 25.31 -22.73
N VAL A 421 13.71 25.27 -23.73
CA VAL A 421 15.13 25.65 -23.55
C VAL A 421 15.36 27.11 -24.01
N PRO A 422 15.91 28.00 -23.15
CA PRO A 422 16.30 29.35 -23.56
C PRO A 422 17.42 29.32 -24.63
N PRO A 423 17.49 30.28 -25.57
CA PRO A 423 18.32 30.18 -26.79
C PRO A 423 19.85 30.22 -26.62
N GLU A 424 20.38 30.26 -25.40
CA GLU A 424 21.80 30.57 -25.17
C GLU A 424 22.76 29.38 -25.25
N THR A 425 22.29 28.14 -25.18
CA THR A 425 23.16 26.95 -25.33
C THR A 425 23.35 26.46 -26.76
N ALA A 426 22.64 27.04 -27.74
CA ALA A 426 22.72 26.64 -29.16
C ALA A 426 23.76 27.43 -29.99
N ARG A 427 24.42 28.45 -29.42
CA ARG A 427 25.36 29.33 -30.14
C ARG A 427 26.83 28.91 -29.93
N ARG A 428 27.21 27.73 -30.40
CA ARG A 428 28.62 27.42 -30.65
C ARG A 428 28.73 26.28 -31.66
N CYS A 429 28.39 26.60 -32.91
CA CYS A 429 28.82 25.96 -34.16
C CYS A 429 27.88 26.39 -35.30
N ARG A 430 27.92 27.67 -35.71
CA ARG A 430 27.38 28.10 -37.00
C ARG A 430 28.34 29.10 -37.63
N GLY A 431 29.20 28.59 -38.51
CA GLY A 431 29.99 29.37 -39.45
C GLY A 431 29.76 28.83 -40.86
N GLY A 432 29.03 29.60 -41.68
CA GLY A 432 29.22 29.71 -43.13
C GLY A 432 28.55 28.69 -44.06
N GLY A 433 27.68 29.20 -44.95
CA GLY A 433 27.48 28.64 -46.29
C GLY A 433 26.11 28.02 -46.61
N LYS A 434 25.24 28.79 -47.29
CA LYS A 434 24.04 28.28 -47.97
C LYS A 434 24.44 27.66 -49.31
N THR A 435 24.13 26.38 -49.54
CA THR A 435 23.89 25.82 -50.88
C THR A 435 22.87 24.69 -50.80
N ASN A 436 21.93 24.71 -51.76
CA ASN A 436 20.84 23.76 -51.94
C ASN A 436 21.33 22.32 -52.25
N SER A 437 20.44 21.37 -51.91
CA SER A 437 20.11 20.13 -52.60
C SER A 437 20.60 18.78 -52.02
N ARG A 438 19.64 17.85 -52.11
CA ARG A 438 19.68 16.37 -52.06
C ARG A 438 19.52 15.73 -50.68
N GLY A 439 18.48 14.89 -50.61
CA GLY A 439 18.07 14.13 -49.44
C GLY A 439 19.21 13.26 -48.91
N ALA A 440 19.45 13.39 -47.62
CA ALA A 440 20.19 12.41 -46.87
C ALA A 440 19.16 11.55 -46.14
N GLU A 441 19.04 10.28 -46.55
CA GLU A 441 18.42 9.25 -45.73
C GLU A 441 19.03 9.31 -44.33
N LYS A 442 18.21 9.62 -43.31
CA LYS A 442 18.61 9.46 -41.91
C LYS A 442 18.89 7.97 -41.68
N LYS A 443 20.15 7.57 -41.64
CA LYS A 443 20.55 6.23 -41.19
C LYS A 443 20.11 6.07 -39.73
N LYS A 444 19.12 5.18 -39.48
CA LYS A 444 18.72 4.73 -38.14
C LYS A 444 19.97 4.30 -37.36
N LYS A 445 20.15 4.89 -36.18
CA LYS A 445 21.37 4.73 -35.37
C LYS A 445 21.20 3.47 -34.51
N VAL A 446 21.64 2.32 -35.02
CA VAL A 446 21.61 1.04 -34.28
C VAL A 446 22.32 1.22 -32.93
N SER A 447 21.56 1.15 -31.84
CA SER A 447 22.10 1.12 -30.48
C SER A 447 22.88 -0.18 -30.31
N LYS A 448 24.22 -0.09 -30.31
CA LYS A 448 25.09 -1.24 -30.08
C LYS A 448 25.17 -1.50 -28.58
N VAL A 449 24.78 -2.70 -28.16
CA VAL A 449 24.99 -3.21 -26.80
C VAL A 449 26.38 -3.85 -26.71
N SER A 450 27.15 -3.50 -25.68
CA SER A 450 28.45 -4.11 -25.41
C SER A 450 28.31 -5.59 -25.08
N GLU A 451 29.27 -6.41 -25.51
CA GLU A 451 29.24 -7.84 -25.23
C GLU A 451 29.27 -8.14 -23.73
N LYS A 452 30.03 -7.35 -22.94
CA LYS A 452 30.07 -7.50 -21.48
C LYS A 452 28.70 -7.27 -20.85
N LEU A 453 28.00 -6.19 -21.20
CA LEU A 453 26.67 -5.91 -20.68
C LEU A 453 25.66 -6.95 -21.17
N SER A 454 25.72 -7.32 -22.46
CA SER A 454 24.82 -8.29 -23.09
C SER A 454 24.81 -9.64 -22.36
N ARG A 455 25.96 -10.11 -21.86
CA ARG A 455 26.08 -11.38 -21.11
C ARG A 455 25.39 -11.37 -19.75
N LEU A 456 25.12 -10.18 -19.20
CA LEU A 456 24.45 -10.03 -17.90
C LEU A 456 22.92 -9.89 -18.04
N ILE A 457 22.41 -9.67 -19.25
CA ILE A 457 20.99 -9.50 -19.49
C ILE A 457 20.29 -10.84 -19.31
N SER A 458 19.25 -10.89 -18.48
CA SER A 458 18.47 -12.11 -18.22
C SER A 458 17.03 -12.04 -18.72
N ILE A 459 16.51 -10.82 -18.90
CA ILE A 459 15.23 -10.54 -19.55
C ILE A 459 15.53 -9.77 -20.83
N GLU A 460 15.26 -10.37 -21.98
CA GLU A 460 15.65 -9.82 -23.27
C GLU A 460 14.54 -8.90 -23.81
N SER A 461 14.88 -7.63 -24.00
CA SER A 461 13.99 -6.67 -24.66
C SER A 461 13.90 -6.99 -26.15
N ILE A 462 12.69 -7.24 -26.63
CA ILE A 462 12.38 -7.65 -28.00
C ILE A 462 11.31 -6.75 -28.63
N GLY A 463 11.43 -6.49 -29.92
CA GLY A 463 10.41 -5.78 -30.69
C GLY A 463 9.07 -6.52 -30.71
N TYR A 464 7.99 -5.76 -30.67
CA TYR A 464 6.62 -6.27 -30.79
C TYR A 464 6.30 -6.59 -32.25
N LYS A 465 5.68 -7.75 -32.51
CA LYS A 465 5.41 -8.25 -33.88
C LYS A 465 3.95 -8.15 -34.31
N GLY A 466 3.11 -7.45 -33.54
CA GLY A 466 1.67 -7.38 -33.82
C GLY A 466 0.84 -8.45 -33.11
N VAL A 467 -0.46 -8.40 -33.38
CA VAL A 467 -1.51 -9.33 -32.92
C VAL A 467 -2.27 -9.97 -34.09
N GLU A 468 -1.94 -9.58 -35.32
CA GLU A 468 -2.55 -10.06 -36.55
C GLU A 468 -2.13 -11.51 -36.86
N ASP A 469 -0.87 -11.86 -36.55
CA ASP A 469 -0.34 -13.22 -36.61
C ASP A 469 0.42 -13.54 -35.32
N LEU A 470 -0.04 -14.56 -34.58
CA LEU A 470 0.54 -14.99 -33.31
C LEU A 470 1.51 -16.18 -33.46
N SER A 471 1.78 -16.66 -34.67
CA SER A 471 2.70 -17.78 -34.93
C SER A 471 4.10 -17.56 -34.33
N TYR A 472 4.55 -16.31 -34.28
CA TYR A 472 5.85 -15.95 -33.69
C TYR A 472 5.98 -16.35 -32.21
N LEU A 473 4.87 -16.51 -31.49
CA LEU A 473 4.87 -16.89 -30.07
C LEU A 473 5.46 -18.28 -29.84
N GLU A 474 5.45 -19.17 -30.83
CA GLU A 474 6.05 -20.52 -30.73
C GLU A 474 7.56 -20.47 -30.44
N THR A 475 8.22 -19.42 -30.92
CA THR A 475 9.66 -19.19 -30.71
C THR A 475 9.96 -18.35 -29.47
N ARG A 476 8.94 -17.74 -28.86
CA ARG A 476 9.14 -16.84 -27.72
C ARG A 476 9.35 -17.61 -26.43
N GLN A 477 10.14 -17.02 -25.54
CA GLN A 477 10.46 -17.55 -24.24
C GLN A 477 9.87 -16.68 -23.12
N PRO A 478 9.62 -17.22 -21.92
CA PRO A 478 9.08 -16.47 -20.78
C PRO A 478 9.91 -15.25 -20.36
N TYR A 479 11.21 -15.23 -20.67
CA TYR A 479 12.12 -14.12 -20.36
C TYR A 479 12.16 -13.04 -21.45
N HIS A 480 11.47 -13.23 -22.59
CA HIS A 480 11.33 -12.19 -23.60
C HIS A 480 10.34 -11.12 -23.14
N CYS A 481 10.70 -9.84 -23.33
CA CYS A 481 9.88 -8.72 -22.91
C CYS A 481 9.71 -7.65 -23.99
N SER A 482 8.47 -7.27 -24.31
CA SER A 482 8.15 -6.11 -25.14
C SER A 482 7.64 -4.95 -24.26
N SER A 483 8.00 -3.72 -24.61
CA SER A 483 7.65 -2.52 -23.83
C SER A 483 6.74 -1.60 -24.65
N PHE A 484 5.71 -1.04 -24.03
CA PHE A 484 4.68 -0.26 -24.69
C PHE A 484 4.39 1.02 -23.91
N THR A 485 4.23 2.13 -24.63
CA THR A 485 3.56 3.32 -24.07
C THR A 485 2.11 2.95 -23.70
N GLU A 486 1.57 3.60 -22.67
CA GLU A 486 0.18 3.41 -22.25
C GLU A 486 -0.83 3.60 -23.39
N GLY A 487 -0.52 4.48 -24.37
CA GLY A 487 -1.39 4.77 -25.51
C GLY A 487 -1.40 3.62 -26.52
N LYS A 488 -0.21 3.08 -26.86
CA LYS A 488 -0.09 1.93 -27.78
C LYS A 488 -0.73 0.69 -27.16
N ALA A 489 -0.39 0.36 -25.92
CA ALA A 489 -1.01 -0.77 -25.23
C ALA A 489 -2.51 -0.55 -24.99
N GLY A 490 -2.96 0.68 -24.74
CA GLY A 490 -4.38 0.99 -24.55
C GLY A 490 -5.21 0.69 -25.80
N LYS A 491 -4.68 1.01 -26.99
CA LYS A 491 -5.32 0.67 -28.28
C LYS A 491 -5.43 -0.84 -28.49
N ILE A 492 -4.37 -1.59 -28.16
CA ILE A 492 -4.38 -3.06 -28.26
C ILE A 492 -5.39 -3.64 -27.26
N ALA A 493 -5.37 -3.17 -26.00
CA ALA A 493 -6.28 -3.61 -24.95
C ALA A 493 -7.77 -3.38 -25.30
N SER A 494 -8.09 -2.31 -26.03
CA SER A 494 -9.47 -2.02 -26.44
C SER A 494 -9.92 -2.81 -27.67
N SER A 495 -9.01 -3.10 -28.60
CA SER A 495 -9.36 -3.64 -29.92
C SER A 495 -9.05 -5.14 -30.08
N ASN A 496 -8.05 -5.64 -29.36
CA ASN A 496 -7.46 -6.97 -29.51
C ASN A 496 -7.08 -7.56 -28.14
N GLN A 497 -8.01 -7.48 -27.18
CA GLN A 497 -7.77 -7.92 -25.81
C GLN A 497 -7.37 -9.41 -25.75
N GLU A 498 -8.01 -10.24 -26.56
CA GLU A 498 -7.81 -11.70 -26.54
C GLU A 498 -6.42 -12.08 -27.02
N GLU A 499 -5.99 -11.48 -28.14
CA GLU A 499 -4.67 -11.69 -28.70
C GLU A 499 -3.58 -11.14 -27.78
N PHE A 500 -3.83 -10.00 -27.13
CA PHE A 500 -2.85 -9.44 -26.19
C PHE A 500 -2.64 -10.33 -24.97
N VAL A 501 -3.71 -10.94 -24.46
CA VAL A 501 -3.63 -11.95 -23.40
C VAL A 501 -2.82 -13.16 -23.86
N ALA A 502 -3.03 -13.65 -25.09
CA ALA A 502 -2.24 -14.76 -25.64
C ALA A 502 -0.73 -14.44 -25.69
N VAL A 503 -0.36 -13.21 -26.09
CA VAL A 503 1.02 -12.71 -26.01
C VAL A 503 1.52 -12.75 -24.56
N ASN A 504 0.72 -12.27 -23.62
CA ASN A 504 1.07 -12.18 -22.20
C ASN A 504 1.12 -13.52 -21.46
N ASN A 505 0.60 -14.60 -22.03
CA ASN A 505 0.78 -15.96 -21.50
C ASN A 505 2.11 -16.59 -21.94
N ARG A 506 2.80 -16.00 -22.91
CA ARG A 506 4.09 -16.50 -23.43
C ARG A 506 5.27 -15.60 -23.13
N CYS A 507 5.06 -14.29 -23.09
CA CYS A 507 6.10 -13.28 -22.93
C CYS A 507 5.71 -12.26 -21.85
N LEU A 508 6.68 -11.48 -21.41
CA LEU A 508 6.45 -10.31 -20.56
C LEU A 508 6.05 -9.09 -21.40
N SER A 509 5.06 -8.34 -20.93
CA SER A 509 4.75 -7.00 -21.43
C SER A 509 4.97 -5.96 -20.35
N ARG A 510 5.76 -4.94 -20.68
CA ARG A 510 5.97 -3.75 -19.85
C ARG A 510 5.16 -2.59 -20.38
N ILE A 511 4.33 -1.99 -19.53
CA ILE A 511 3.56 -0.80 -19.85
C ILE A 511 4.14 0.36 -19.06
N TYR A 512 4.34 1.51 -19.72
CA TYR A 512 4.86 2.70 -19.07
C TYR A 512 4.10 3.98 -19.48
N PRO A 513 4.10 5.03 -18.63
CA PRO A 513 3.37 6.27 -18.89
C PRO A 513 3.92 7.02 -20.11
N THR A 514 3.06 7.71 -20.86
CA THR A 514 3.48 8.58 -21.97
C THR A 514 4.27 9.81 -21.48
N GLY A 515 5.19 10.33 -22.31
CA GLY A 515 5.99 11.53 -22.04
C GLY A 515 5.16 12.79 -21.80
N THR A 516 3.92 12.86 -22.29
CA THR A 516 3.00 13.99 -22.04
C THR A 516 2.59 14.11 -20.56
N ARG A 517 2.79 13.08 -19.73
CA ARG A 517 2.53 13.10 -18.28
C ARG A 517 3.66 13.77 -17.50
N ILE A 518 3.99 15.01 -17.87
CA ILE A 518 5.07 15.82 -17.26
C ILE A 518 4.94 15.89 -15.73
N GLY A 519 3.71 16.06 -15.22
CA GLY A 519 3.42 16.09 -13.78
C GLY A 519 3.50 14.72 -13.06
N SER A 520 3.99 13.67 -13.73
CA SER A 520 4.05 12.30 -13.22
C SER A 520 2.70 11.75 -12.76
N SER A 521 1.65 12.02 -13.54
CA SER A 521 0.35 11.35 -13.36
C SER A 521 0.46 9.88 -13.75
N ASN A 522 -0.53 9.07 -13.34
CA ASN A 522 -0.57 7.63 -13.63
C ASN A 522 -1.79 7.29 -14.48
N PHE A 523 -1.63 6.35 -15.40
CA PHE A 523 -2.72 5.69 -16.12
C PHE A 523 -3.37 4.63 -15.24
N HIS A 524 -4.58 4.20 -15.61
CA HIS A 524 -5.32 3.19 -14.85
C HIS A 524 -4.71 1.78 -15.05
N PRO A 525 -4.17 1.12 -14.01
CA PRO A 525 -3.42 -0.13 -14.21
C PRO A 525 -4.32 -1.33 -14.51
N GLN A 526 -5.57 -1.33 -14.02
CA GLN A 526 -6.54 -2.43 -14.22
C GLN A 526 -6.74 -2.77 -15.70
N THR A 527 -6.75 -1.77 -16.59
CA THR A 527 -6.89 -1.97 -18.04
C THR A 527 -5.87 -2.96 -18.59
N PHE A 528 -4.63 -2.90 -18.09
CA PHE A 528 -3.53 -3.74 -18.55
C PHE A 528 -3.44 -5.07 -17.78
N TRP A 529 -3.79 -5.08 -16.50
CA TRP A 529 -3.95 -6.34 -15.75
C TRP A 529 -5.07 -7.21 -16.35
N ASN A 530 -6.16 -6.61 -16.83
CA ASN A 530 -7.22 -7.29 -17.59
C ASN A 530 -6.72 -7.98 -18.87
N CYS A 531 -5.58 -7.54 -19.40
CA CYS A 531 -4.92 -8.14 -20.56
C CYS A 531 -3.78 -9.09 -20.16
N GLY A 532 -3.53 -9.32 -18.86
CA GLY A 532 -2.41 -10.13 -18.39
C GLY A 532 -1.05 -9.43 -18.45
N CYS A 533 -0.96 -8.12 -18.67
CA CYS A 533 0.33 -7.42 -18.68
C CYS A 533 0.99 -7.48 -17.30
N GLN A 534 2.26 -7.90 -17.26
CA GLN A 534 2.97 -8.24 -16.03
C GLN A 534 3.64 -7.03 -15.39
N LEU A 535 4.32 -6.22 -16.20
CA LEU A 535 5.16 -5.11 -15.74
C LEU A 535 4.45 -3.77 -15.99
N VAL A 536 3.35 -3.53 -15.28
CA VAL A 536 2.55 -2.30 -15.40
C VAL A 536 3.19 -1.21 -14.53
N ALA A 537 4.11 -0.45 -15.10
CA ALA A 537 4.98 0.47 -14.37
C ALA A 537 4.29 1.82 -14.10
N LEU A 538 4.23 2.23 -12.83
CA LEU A 538 3.63 3.49 -12.38
C LEU A 538 4.68 4.47 -11.84
N ASN A 539 4.36 5.76 -11.83
CA ASN A 539 5.13 6.82 -11.19
C ASN A 539 4.90 6.81 -9.66
N TRP A 540 5.84 6.25 -8.89
CA TRP A 540 5.73 6.05 -7.43
C TRP A 540 5.88 7.33 -6.60
N GLN A 541 6.55 8.34 -7.15
CA GLN A 541 6.69 9.66 -6.55
C GLN A 541 5.34 10.39 -6.43
N ASN A 542 4.37 10.04 -7.27
CA ASN A 542 2.98 10.50 -7.16
C ASN A 542 2.17 9.60 -6.20
N TYR A 543 2.63 9.53 -4.95
CA TYR A 543 2.07 8.63 -3.93
C TYR A 543 0.61 8.90 -3.57
N LYS A 544 0.09 10.08 -3.90
CA LYS A 544 -1.31 10.47 -3.67
C LYS A 544 -2.23 10.06 -4.81
N SER A 545 -1.71 9.58 -5.95
CA SER A 545 -2.56 9.17 -7.08
C SER A 545 -3.42 7.97 -6.72
N TYR A 546 -4.65 7.92 -7.21
CA TYR A 546 -5.56 6.80 -6.99
C TYR A 546 -4.96 5.48 -7.51
N GLN A 547 -4.34 5.55 -8.69
CA GLN A 547 -3.74 4.44 -9.40
C GLN A 547 -2.64 3.75 -8.57
N LEU A 548 -1.79 4.52 -7.87
CA LEU A 548 -0.75 3.93 -7.02
C LEU A 548 -1.35 3.33 -5.73
N ARG A 549 -2.41 3.92 -5.19
CA ARG A 549 -3.09 3.35 -4.01
C ARG A 549 -3.83 2.06 -4.36
N LEU A 550 -4.46 2.00 -5.54
CA LEU A 550 -5.00 0.76 -6.11
C LEU A 550 -3.91 -0.28 -6.31
N ASN A 551 -2.76 0.08 -6.88
CA ASN A 551 -1.61 -0.81 -7.04
C ASN A 551 -1.13 -1.41 -5.71
N ARG A 552 -0.98 -0.60 -4.66
CA ARG A 552 -0.64 -1.09 -3.32
C ARG A 552 -1.66 -2.07 -2.76
N GLY A 553 -2.95 -1.78 -2.96
CA GLY A 553 -4.03 -2.67 -2.52
C GLY A 553 -4.01 -3.99 -3.29
N PHE A 554 -3.88 -3.95 -4.61
CA PHE A 554 -3.81 -5.14 -5.46
C PHE A 554 -2.65 -6.05 -5.06
N PHE A 555 -1.44 -5.49 -4.89
CA PHE A 555 -0.23 -6.21 -4.51
C PHE A 555 -0.09 -6.52 -3.02
N SER A 556 -1.06 -6.14 -2.17
CA SER A 556 -1.06 -6.52 -0.75
C SER A 556 -1.31 -8.01 -0.51
N ASP A 557 -1.84 -8.70 -1.52
CA ASP A 557 -2.05 -10.15 -1.53
C ASP A 557 -0.73 -10.92 -1.60
N ASN A 558 -0.80 -12.25 -1.41
CA ASN A 558 0.33 -13.18 -1.48
C ASN A 558 1.55 -12.76 -0.63
N GLY A 559 1.29 -12.34 0.61
CA GLY A 559 2.34 -11.91 1.55
C GLY A 559 2.97 -10.56 1.22
N ASN A 560 2.30 -9.72 0.41
CA ASN A 560 2.86 -8.47 -0.13
C ASN A 560 4.24 -8.69 -0.79
N CYS A 561 4.40 -9.86 -1.44
CA CYS A 561 5.70 -10.29 -1.94
C CYS A 561 6.06 -9.69 -3.30
N GLY A 562 5.19 -8.88 -3.91
CA GLY A 562 5.42 -8.20 -5.19
C GLY A 562 5.10 -9.02 -6.44
N TYR A 563 4.80 -10.32 -6.29
CA TYR A 563 4.37 -11.23 -7.36
C TYR A 563 2.99 -11.79 -7.07
N LEU A 564 2.10 -11.72 -8.07
CA LEU A 564 0.77 -12.34 -8.01
C LEU A 564 0.56 -13.25 -9.20
N LEU A 565 0.39 -14.54 -8.96
CA LEU A 565 0.01 -15.48 -10.01
C LEU A 565 -1.29 -15.02 -10.69
N LYS A 566 -1.28 -14.97 -12.02
CA LYS A 566 -2.46 -14.63 -12.81
C LYS A 566 -3.55 -15.69 -12.62
N PRO A 567 -4.83 -15.29 -12.68
CA PRO A 567 -5.92 -16.26 -12.70
C PRO A 567 -5.76 -17.22 -13.88
N THR A 568 -6.05 -18.50 -13.67
CA THR A 568 -6.09 -19.51 -14.76
C THR A 568 -7.04 -19.13 -15.89
N ALA A 569 -8.03 -18.25 -15.64
CA ALA A 569 -8.95 -17.70 -16.63
C ALA A 569 -8.30 -16.72 -17.63
N VAL A 570 -7.08 -16.23 -17.37
CA VAL A 570 -6.29 -15.49 -18.37
C VAL A 570 -5.78 -16.45 -19.47
N ASP A 571 -5.98 -17.77 -19.35
CA ASP A 571 -5.97 -18.68 -20.50
C ASP A 571 -7.26 -18.57 -21.32
N ILE A 572 -7.24 -17.69 -22.31
CA ILE A 572 -8.31 -17.51 -23.31
C ILE A 572 -8.57 -18.75 -24.17
N ALA A 573 -7.74 -19.79 -24.05
CA ALA A 573 -8.01 -21.10 -24.64
C ALA A 573 -9.33 -21.74 -24.15
N ARG A 574 -9.93 -21.29 -23.03
CA ARG A 574 -11.23 -21.79 -22.52
C ARG A 574 -12.44 -20.88 -22.76
N ALA A 575 -12.33 -19.81 -23.55
CA ALA A 575 -13.49 -18.95 -23.87
C ALA A 575 -14.61 -19.67 -24.68
N ARG A 576 -14.38 -20.92 -25.13
CA ARG A 576 -15.39 -21.79 -25.76
C ARG A 576 -16.16 -22.72 -24.79
N GLY A 577 -16.06 -22.55 -23.46
CA GLY A 577 -17.07 -23.04 -22.49
C GLY A 577 -16.58 -23.23 -21.04
N PRO A 578 -17.46 -23.45 -20.02
CA PRO A 578 -18.87 -23.07 -19.82
C PRO A 578 -19.00 -21.66 -19.18
N LYS A 579 -20.22 -21.20 -18.86
CA LYS A 579 -20.55 -19.88 -18.27
C LYS A 579 -19.46 -19.31 -17.35
N ARG A 580 -18.98 -18.08 -17.63
CA ARG A 580 -18.14 -17.29 -16.70
C ARG A 580 -18.73 -17.39 -15.30
N GLN A 581 -17.97 -17.97 -14.38
CA GLN A 581 -18.38 -18.00 -12.97
C GLN A 581 -18.49 -16.56 -12.49
N SER A 582 -19.55 -16.26 -11.75
CA SER A 582 -19.74 -14.94 -11.16
C SER A 582 -20.17 -15.12 -9.73
N ARG A 583 -19.70 -14.25 -8.84
CA ARG A 583 -20.15 -14.18 -7.46
C ARG A 583 -20.98 -12.94 -7.24
N LEU A 584 -22.03 -13.06 -6.44
CA LEU A 584 -22.80 -11.90 -5.97
C LEU A 584 -22.14 -11.40 -4.69
N LEU A 585 -21.46 -10.25 -4.74
CA LEU A 585 -20.87 -9.60 -3.58
C LEU A 585 -21.84 -8.58 -3.01
N THR A 586 -22.17 -8.73 -1.72
CA THR A 586 -22.93 -7.75 -0.96
C THR A 586 -22.07 -7.18 0.17
N ILE A 587 -22.08 -5.85 0.31
CA ILE A 587 -21.42 -5.11 1.39
C ILE A 587 -22.46 -4.20 2.04
N GLU A 588 -22.77 -4.45 3.31
CA GLU A 588 -23.53 -3.52 4.15
C GLU A 588 -22.55 -2.64 4.92
N ILE A 589 -22.64 -1.32 4.77
CA ILE A 589 -21.93 -0.34 5.59
C ILE A 589 -22.71 -0.17 6.89
N ILE A 590 -22.11 -0.51 8.04
CA ILE A 590 -22.80 -0.45 9.34
C ILE A 590 -22.50 0.86 10.05
N SER A 591 -21.22 1.13 10.32
CA SER A 591 -20.78 2.32 11.08
C SER A 591 -19.32 2.66 10.77
N ALA A 592 -18.87 3.84 11.20
CA ALA A 592 -17.45 4.20 11.26
C ALA A 592 -17.08 4.70 12.65
N PHE A 593 -15.80 4.68 12.95
CA PHE A 593 -15.28 5.20 14.21
C PHE A 593 -14.14 6.20 14.01
N CYS A 594 -14.11 7.25 14.83
CA CYS A 594 -13.07 8.29 14.90
C CYS A 594 -12.53 8.75 13.53
N LEU A 595 -13.41 9.15 12.63
CA LEU A 595 -13.02 9.64 11.30
C LEU A 595 -12.11 10.87 11.42
N PRO A 596 -11.04 10.95 10.61
CA PRO A 596 -10.09 12.05 10.70
C PRO A 596 -10.73 13.35 10.20
N ARG A 597 -10.31 14.47 10.79
CA ARG A 597 -10.68 15.80 10.30
C ARG A 597 -9.87 16.22 9.10
N ARG A 598 -10.46 17.08 8.27
CA ARG A 598 -9.74 17.79 7.21
C ARG A 598 -8.61 18.62 7.81
N LYS A 599 -7.44 18.61 7.17
CA LYS A 599 -6.27 19.40 7.62
C LYS A 599 -6.47 20.92 7.50
N ASN A 600 -7.35 21.36 6.59
CA ASN A 600 -7.61 22.78 6.29
C ASN A 600 -9.06 23.20 6.56
N ALA A 601 -9.82 22.39 7.33
CA ALA A 601 -11.17 22.78 7.73
C ALA A 601 -11.14 24.07 8.56
N SER A 602 -12.15 24.93 8.39
CA SER A 602 -12.40 25.99 9.36
C SER A 602 -12.55 25.37 10.74
N GLY A 603 -12.09 26.07 11.77
CA GLY A 603 -12.03 25.51 13.12
C GLY A 603 -13.33 24.80 13.51
N SER A 604 -14.50 25.35 13.19
CA SER A 604 -15.82 24.86 13.59
C SER A 604 -16.40 23.67 12.80
N SER A 605 -15.84 23.24 11.67
CA SER A 605 -16.54 22.22 10.86
C SER A 605 -16.41 20.80 11.47
N ILE A 606 -17.56 20.17 11.70
CA ILE A 606 -17.68 18.74 11.99
C ILE A 606 -17.72 18.01 10.63
N VAL A 607 -17.29 16.74 10.62
CA VAL A 607 -17.28 15.91 9.41
C VAL A 607 -18.72 15.52 9.05
N ASP A 608 -19.06 15.69 7.78
CA ASP A 608 -20.28 15.17 7.17
C ASP A 608 -19.92 13.92 6.38
N SER A 609 -19.97 12.77 7.05
CA SER A 609 -19.37 11.55 6.51
C SER A 609 -20.24 10.87 5.46
N ARG A 610 -19.62 10.40 4.37
CA ARG A 610 -20.24 9.52 3.39
C ARG A 610 -19.28 8.41 2.99
N VAL A 611 -19.75 7.17 2.89
CA VAL A 611 -18.95 6.05 2.40
C VAL A 611 -19.25 5.83 0.91
N ALA A 612 -18.19 5.70 0.11
CA ALA A 612 -18.25 5.21 -1.25
C ALA A 612 -17.54 3.86 -1.32
N ALA A 613 -18.12 2.90 -2.04
CA ALA A 613 -17.46 1.65 -2.35
C ALA A 613 -17.59 1.33 -3.83
N LEU A 614 -16.56 0.72 -4.41
CA LEU A 614 -16.53 0.30 -5.81
C LEU A 614 -15.67 -0.95 -5.96
N ILE A 615 -15.86 -1.63 -7.08
CA ILE A 615 -15.03 -2.77 -7.50
C ILE A 615 -14.19 -2.32 -8.68
N GLU A 616 -12.88 -2.45 -8.54
CA GLU A 616 -11.94 -2.39 -9.67
C GLU A 616 -11.76 -3.80 -10.21
N GLY A 617 -12.03 -3.99 -11.49
CA GLY A 617 -11.99 -5.31 -12.13
C GLY A 617 -12.58 -5.29 -13.54
N PRO A 618 -12.44 -6.37 -14.32
CA PRO A 618 -13.04 -6.49 -15.65
C PRO A 618 -14.56 -6.24 -15.65
N GLY A 619 -15.02 -5.25 -16.41
CA GLY A 619 -16.45 -4.92 -16.58
C GLY A 619 -17.09 -4.21 -15.38
N MET A 620 -16.29 -3.60 -14.49
CA MET A 620 -16.75 -2.96 -13.26
C MET A 620 -16.66 -1.42 -13.28
N GLU A 621 -16.57 -0.79 -14.45
CA GLU A 621 -16.32 0.65 -14.62
C GLU A 621 -17.42 1.55 -14.01
N LYS A 622 -18.64 1.03 -13.83
CA LYS A 622 -19.79 1.74 -13.22
C LYS A 622 -20.22 1.12 -11.88
N SER A 623 -19.28 0.54 -11.16
CA SER A 623 -19.54 -0.17 -9.91
C SER A 623 -19.77 0.75 -8.72
N GLN A 624 -19.34 2.01 -8.72
CA GLN A 624 -19.43 2.84 -7.51
C GLN A 624 -20.85 2.93 -6.93
N ARG A 625 -20.93 2.74 -5.62
CA ARG A 625 -22.10 2.92 -4.76
C ARG A 625 -21.73 3.82 -3.60
N ASN A 626 -22.72 4.54 -3.06
CA ASN A 626 -22.49 5.55 -2.03
C ASN A 626 -23.61 5.47 -1.00
N THR A 627 -23.27 5.60 0.28
CA THR A 627 -24.27 5.80 1.33
C THR A 627 -24.89 7.19 1.23
N SER A 628 -26.01 7.41 1.90
CA SER A 628 -26.44 8.76 2.27
C SER A 628 -25.41 9.37 3.25
N PRO A 629 -25.19 10.70 3.22
CA PRO A 629 -24.29 11.35 4.18
C PRO A 629 -24.89 11.36 5.59
N ILE A 630 -24.04 11.24 6.60
CA ILE A 630 -24.37 11.49 8.01
C ILE A 630 -23.73 12.81 8.40
N HIS A 631 -24.58 13.80 8.65
CA HIS A 631 -24.15 15.16 8.98
C HIS A 631 -23.74 15.29 10.45
N ASN A 632 -22.74 16.14 10.68
CA ASN A 632 -22.24 16.52 11.99
C ASN A 632 -21.89 15.33 12.89
N ASN A 633 -21.29 14.27 12.33
CA ASN A 633 -20.82 13.14 13.11
C ASN A 633 -19.62 12.45 12.42
N GLY A 634 -18.41 12.80 12.86
CA GLY A 634 -17.19 12.08 12.49
C GLY A 634 -16.73 11.09 13.55
N PHE A 635 -17.27 11.18 14.78
CA PHE A 635 -16.83 10.31 15.88
C PHE A 635 -17.36 8.89 15.75
N HIS A 636 -18.67 8.72 15.53
CA HIS A 636 -19.32 7.41 15.41
C HIS A 636 -20.57 7.48 14.53
N PRO A 637 -20.42 7.75 13.21
CA PRO A 637 -21.54 7.69 12.28
C PRO A 637 -22.01 6.23 12.09
N VAL A 638 -23.34 6.02 12.10
CA VAL A 638 -23.99 4.71 11.93
C VAL A 638 -24.93 4.78 10.73
N TRP A 639 -24.63 4.03 9.67
CA TRP A 639 -25.41 3.94 8.44
C TRP A 639 -26.45 2.80 8.43
N ARG A 640 -26.33 1.84 9.35
CA ARG A 640 -27.34 0.79 9.50
C ARG A 640 -28.67 1.38 9.94
N GLY A 641 -29.62 1.43 9.03
CA GLY A 641 -30.95 2.01 9.24
C GLY A 641 -31.67 2.28 7.93
N GLU A 642 -32.95 2.61 8.02
CA GLU A 642 -33.75 2.90 6.83
C GLU A 642 -33.28 4.18 6.12
N ARG A 643 -33.34 4.19 4.79
CA ARG A 643 -33.09 5.36 3.92
C ARG A 643 -31.64 5.90 3.90
N LEU A 644 -30.67 5.11 4.35
CA LEU A 644 -29.24 5.49 4.35
C LEU A 644 -28.41 4.87 3.21
N ASN A 645 -29.06 4.12 2.31
CA ASN A 645 -28.44 3.47 1.14
C ASN A 645 -27.14 2.73 1.49
N ASN A 646 -27.19 1.91 2.54
CA ASN A 646 -26.00 1.33 3.15
C ASN A 646 -25.66 -0.08 2.64
N GLU A 647 -26.52 -0.71 1.85
CA GLU A 647 -26.27 -2.02 1.24
C GLU A 647 -25.86 -1.86 -0.24
N PHE A 648 -24.71 -2.42 -0.58
CA PHE A 648 -24.15 -2.38 -1.93
C PHE A 648 -24.05 -3.80 -2.48
N CYS A 649 -24.50 -4.00 -3.72
CA CYS A 649 -24.55 -5.31 -4.36
C CYS A 649 -23.92 -5.26 -5.77
N TRP A 650 -23.03 -6.22 -6.05
CA TRP A 650 -22.32 -6.35 -7.32
C TRP A 650 -22.27 -7.79 -7.79
N LYS A 651 -22.49 -8.02 -9.09
CA LYS A 651 -22.19 -9.29 -9.74
C LYS A 651 -20.76 -9.23 -10.31
N VAL A 652 -19.84 -9.99 -9.73
CA VAL A 652 -18.40 -9.97 -10.06
C VAL A 652 -18.03 -11.24 -10.82
N TYR A 653 -17.49 -11.13 -12.04
CA TYR A 653 -17.12 -12.29 -12.87
C TYR A 653 -15.69 -12.76 -12.60
N GLU A 654 -14.70 -11.88 -12.74
CA GLU A 654 -13.28 -12.22 -12.57
C GLU A 654 -12.84 -11.91 -11.14
N TRP A 655 -13.33 -12.69 -10.17
CA TRP A 655 -13.11 -12.46 -8.72
C TRP A 655 -11.63 -12.29 -8.39
N GLU A 656 -10.79 -13.16 -8.95
CA GLU A 656 -9.36 -13.12 -8.68
C GLU A 656 -8.69 -11.86 -9.23
N LEU A 657 -9.21 -11.25 -10.29
CA LEU A 657 -8.64 -10.03 -10.86
C LEU A 657 -9.24 -8.73 -10.29
N SER A 658 -10.13 -8.87 -9.30
CA SER A 658 -10.93 -7.76 -8.80
C SER A 658 -10.53 -7.31 -7.39
N THR A 659 -10.73 -6.03 -7.11
CA THR A 659 -10.37 -5.36 -5.86
C THR A 659 -11.53 -4.51 -5.35
N LEU A 660 -11.91 -4.66 -4.09
CA LEU A 660 -12.85 -3.79 -3.40
C LEU A 660 -12.12 -2.54 -2.90
N VAL A 661 -12.64 -1.37 -3.26
CA VAL A 661 -12.15 -0.07 -2.78
C VAL A 661 -13.25 0.55 -1.94
N MET A 662 -12.96 0.87 -0.67
CA MET A 662 -13.85 1.61 0.22
C MET A 662 -13.22 2.93 0.61
N GLN A 663 -13.98 4.00 0.50
CA GLN A 663 -13.51 5.37 0.68
C GLN A 663 -14.49 6.14 1.56
N VAL A 664 -13.97 6.89 2.52
CA VAL A 664 -14.77 7.76 3.38
C VAL A 664 -14.51 9.19 2.99
N TYR A 665 -15.55 9.90 2.62
CA TYR A 665 -15.52 11.30 2.23
C TYR A 665 -16.15 12.17 3.31
N ASP A 666 -15.70 13.41 3.36
CA ASP A 666 -16.40 14.50 4.03
C ASP A 666 -17.17 15.29 2.96
N GLU A 667 -18.49 15.28 3.06
CA GLU A 667 -19.46 15.91 2.15
C GLU A 667 -19.44 17.43 2.37
N ASP A 668 -18.64 18.16 1.59
CA ASP A 668 -18.78 19.62 1.48
C ASP A 668 -18.97 19.99 0.02
N THR A 669 -19.97 20.84 -0.19
CA THR A 669 -20.38 21.46 -1.46
C THR A 669 -19.23 21.99 -2.33
N LYS A 670 -18.06 22.29 -1.77
CA LYS A 670 -16.91 22.88 -2.50
C LYS A 670 -15.79 21.89 -2.88
N SER A 671 -15.73 20.71 -2.27
CA SER A 671 -14.69 19.71 -2.58
C SER A 671 -15.00 18.35 -1.94
N ASN A 672 -15.00 17.28 -2.73
CA ASN A 672 -15.04 15.90 -2.22
C ASN A 672 -13.69 15.55 -1.55
N ASN A 673 -13.63 15.67 -0.23
CA ASN A 673 -12.40 15.46 0.52
C ASN A 673 -12.34 14.04 1.08
N LEU A 674 -11.48 13.22 0.48
CA LEU A 674 -11.19 11.86 0.96
C LEU A 674 -10.53 11.93 2.34
N LEU A 675 -11.22 11.39 3.36
CA LEU A 675 -10.76 11.30 4.74
C LEU A 675 -9.83 10.11 4.96
N GLY A 676 -10.18 8.99 4.34
CA GLY A 676 -9.42 7.75 4.39
C GLY A 676 -10.01 6.71 3.47
N GLU A 677 -9.25 5.68 3.19
CA GLU A 677 -9.68 4.58 2.32
C GLU A 677 -9.08 3.24 2.76
N TYR A 678 -9.62 2.17 2.20
CA TYR A 678 -9.05 0.85 2.29
C TYR A 678 -9.31 0.09 0.99
N VAL A 679 -8.27 -0.59 0.50
CA VAL A 679 -8.28 -1.30 -0.78
C VAL A 679 -7.95 -2.76 -0.51
N VAL A 680 -8.85 -3.67 -0.89
CA VAL A 680 -8.79 -5.10 -0.56
C VAL A 680 -8.92 -5.94 -1.82
N PRO A 681 -7.91 -6.77 -2.16
CA PRO A 681 -8.05 -7.73 -3.25
C PRO A 681 -9.11 -8.78 -2.86
N LEU A 682 -10.05 -9.07 -3.76
CA LEU A 682 -11.16 -9.97 -3.43
C LEU A 682 -10.69 -11.40 -3.08
N ARG A 683 -9.51 -11.83 -3.56
CA ARG A 683 -8.87 -13.08 -3.13
C ARG A 683 -8.62 -13.18 -1.63
N ALA A 684 -8.42 -12.05 -0.96
CA ALA A 684 -8.13 -11.97 0.47
C ALA A 684 -9.33 -11.46 1.29
N LEU A 685 -10.48 -11.18 0.65
CA LEU A 685 -11.70 -10.74 1.33
C LEU A 685 -12.29 -11.85 2.20
N LYS A 686 -12.74 -11.51 3.41
CA LYS A 686 -13.48 -12.42 4.31
C LYS A 686 -14.97 -12.04 4.38
N GLU A 687 -15.84 -13.03 4.55
CA GLU A 687 -17.28 -12.84 4.80
C GLU A 687 -17.56 -12.45 6.25
N GLY A 688 -18.76 -11.95 6.53
CA GLY A 688 -19.26 -11.64 7.86
C GLY A 688 -19.10 -10.20 8.30
N ILE A 689 -19.30 -9.96 9.59
CA ILE A 689 -19.22 -8.62 10.18
C ILE A 689 -17.76 -8.30 10.44
N ARG A 690 -17.17 -7.40 9.65
CA ARG A 690 -15.73 -7.13 9.62
C ARG A 690 -15.37 -5.69 9.91
N GLN A 691 -14.20 -5.52 10.51
CA GLN A 691 -13.55 -4.24 10.67
C GLN A 691 -12.65 -3.91 9.48
N VAL A 692 -12.79 -2.68 8.97
CA VAL A 692 -12.02 -2.12 7.86
C VAL A 692 -11.18 -0.96 8.39
N PRO A 693 -9.87 -1.11 8.59
CA PRO A 693 -9.04 0.01 9.04
C PRO A 693 -8.93 1.07 7.94
N LEU A 694 -8.99 2.35 8.28
CA LEU A 694 -8.76 3.41 7.29
C LEU A 694 -7.27 3.72 7.13
N ARG A 695 -6.87 4.00 5.90
CA ARG A 695 -5.52 4.49 5.56
C ARG A 695 -5.60 5.90 5.01
N ASP A 696 -4.54 6.68 5.27
CA ASP A 696 -4.34 7.97 4.64
C ASP A 696 -3.85 7.82 3.19
N LEU A 697 -3.75 8.93 2.46
CA LEU A 697 -3.26 8.94 1.07
C LEU A 697 -1.81 8.46 0.90
N LYS A 698 -1.04 8.30 1.98
CA LYS A 698 0.31 7.72 1.93
C LYS A 698 0.28 6.20 2.11
N GLY A 699 -0.86 5.62 2.43
CA GLY A 699 -1.02 4.20 2.76
C GLY A 699 -0.82 3.88 4.24
N SER A 700 -0.62 4.88 5.11
CA SER A 700 -0.43 4.68 6.54
C SER A 700 -1.78 4.49 7.24
N ILE A 701 -1.86 3.53 8.17
CA ILE A 701 -3.08 3.29 8.96
C ILE A 701 -3.39 4.52 9.80
N ILE A 702 -4.66 4.92 9.83
CA ILE A 702 -5.18 5.96 10.71
C ILE A 702 -5.67 5.26 11.99
N HIS A 703 -4.82 5.23 13.00
CA HIS A 703 -5.09 4.50 14.24
C HIS A 703 -6.39 4.96 14.91
N GLY A 704 -7.19 3.99 15.34
CA GLY A 704 -8.52 4.20 15.93
C GLY A 704 -9.61 4.53 14.90
N SER A 705 -9.28 4.72 13.62
CA SER A 705 -10.28 4.99 12.58
C SER A 705 -10.54 3.79 11.69
N PHE A 706 -11.79 3.35 11.65
CA PHE A 706 -12.21 2.15 10.91
C PHE A 706 -13.69 2.22 10.52
N LEU A 707 -14.10 1.36 9.58
CA LEU A 707 -15.49 1.03 9.29
C LEU A 707 -15.83 -0.33 9.89
N MET A 708 -17.09 -0.50 10.31
CA MET A 708 -17.71 -1.81 10.49
C MET A 708 -18.61 -2.08 9.28
N VAL A 709 -18.45 -3.25 8.68
CA VAL A 709 -19.23 -3.67 7.51
C VAL A 709 -19.71 -5.11 7.68
N GLN A 710 -20.78 -5.50 7.00
CA GLN A 710 -21.14 -6.90 6.82
C GLN A 710 -20.91 -7.30 5.36
N VAL A 711 -20.10 -8.34 5.16
CA VAL A 711 -19.70 -8.85 3.85
C VAL A 711 -20.37 -10.20 3.60
N SER A 712 -20.92 -10.42 2.41
CA SER A 712 -21.31 -11.76 1.97
C SER A 712 -21.04 -11.94 0.49
N TYR A 713 -20.69 -13.17 0.08
CA TYR A 713 -20.59 -13.50 -1.33
C TYR A 713 -20.96 -14.95 -1.64
N GLN A 714 -21.69 -15.15 -2.73
CA GLN A 714 -22.15 -16.48 -3.19
C GLN A 714 -21.80 -16.72 -4.65
#